data_AF-A0A413RLK5-F1
#
_entry.id   AF-A0A413RLK5-F1
#
_cell.length_a   1.000
_cell.length_b   1.000
_cell.length_c   1.000
_cell.angle_alpha   90.00
_cell.angle_beta   90.00
_cell.angle_gamma   90.00
#
_symmetry.space_group_name_H-M   'P 1'
#
loop_
_entity.id
_entity.type
_entity.pdbx_description
1 polymer ?
#
loop_
_entity_poly.entity_id
_entity_poly.type
_entity_poly.pdbx_seq_one_letter_code
_entity_poly.pdbx_strand_id
1 'polypeptide(L)'
;MTALMSSSPLRRRIAGIVVAALATAPVVTLTAPGASADPSTPAITSSVDFDYLADVFPALASQRGEHVFETITIERLKYLLRFKAGKYAVLIGDPKDASTQAEIGSINAAAKSIGVKKIYVFNPRIDGNSLNVFDWTELATQLGGDGLAYWKAEDATTPTTGGTLLNLINGNSPAPEFVRSEAGKVTSPYLVVLDKDAKDADGKDDRVVSSLSETKTAADLDTPDERAAYEATVKQVLLDGGTVTEPDLSVNTQFEFYKDEVNRRHTSSYTDATKYGGNILADSDNAEGWRVQQLSYPETIDLLSNPRYANADVPLLFGGTWCHNTRAVIAHINADAQASGVKTVYNLDFSLFSTSNGGTNYDHIRTSGAPRFAPDGKLLAPGHLYGDLVNTYLPNAVAEYAKAGEPGASPNQYYPGGDTTQTLQTARRLQVPALVTYNQNHKDALGNAAPVVDQAIRINDNGTYTEYMTEYWYVAGHDWPNTPETTLNGSLAAGSDRLTNARDFASEALDAYADVLGSLGSTHYKSSTAVTVGDSSSTDLVPGTTPTLSIDVTASGYAPFVTFNGNAVNLPRNTGTGSPAGSVIVLDQDGHQVGAPVALNRAGSPVSITLPAFTSDQIGDVWKVKYLGRGYSITSSTTDLKVGKQSSVTLAGGTPSTTVGTAVDYTATVTAGATGTVSLLGLPGDAITSAIADGTAALTVPATVPAGTYTVTAAYEGDGVYASSVSEPVTLTVKKVATTATLSAATTASYGTAVKATVKVTAASGDPVTGTVTLTGAGAALTATLSGTGQAVVTLPATLAVKSYALKASYAGNDTFAASATAPLTLAVKPLTAKASITAVTSSTYGKSVKVTVKVVDSRGKAATGKVTLTGAGSARTATLSSTGQAVITLPASLAVKSYALKATYAGTSTVTSTTATAKLKVTQGKVSKVVTKVTKAPTTKKGGKATVTVTVPKGLATATGKVKVTLSSGSLKATETFTLKSGKATFTLPKLPKGTWKVTVKYVGSTTYAAASATTVKIEVKK
;
A
#
# COMPACT_ATOMS: atom_id res chain seq x y z
N MET A 1 25.70 -9.84 59.78
CA MET A 1 25.49 -9.82 61.24
C MET A 1 24.01 -9.54 61.50
N THR A 2 23.34 -10.55 62.08
CA THR A 2 22.20 -10.49 63.02
C THR A 2 22.02 -9.10 63.67
N ALA A 3 20.86 -8.43 63.66
CA ALA A 3 19.51 -8.74 64.12
C ALA A 3 19.14 -7.80 65.28
N LEU A 4 17.97 -7.17 65.20
CA LEU A 4 17.09 -6.93 66.34
C LEU A 4 15.65 -6.79 65.85
N MET A 5 14.82 -7.67 66.38
CA MET A 5 13.39 -7.81 66.14
C MET A 5 12.61 -6.89 67.09
N SER A 6 11.42 -6.47 66.69
CA SER A 6 10.24 -6.64 67.54
C SER A 6 8.99 -6.73 66.67
N SER A 7 8.25 -7.81 66.88
CA SER A 7 7.03 -8.23 66.20
C SER A 7 5.92 -8.33 67.23
N SER A 8 4.67 -8.02 66.86
CA SER A 8 3.53 -8.81 67.32
C SER A 8 2.23 -8.53 66.52
N PRO A 9 1.39 -9.55 66.20
CA PRO A 9 0.37 -9.52 65.14
C PRO A 9 -1.07 -9.83 65.63
N LEU A 10 -2.07 -9.77 64.75
CA LEU A 10 -3.20 -10.72 64.77
C LEU A 10 -4.01 -10.70 63.45
N ARG A 11 -3.95 -11.83 62.72
CA ARG A 11 -4.90 -12.23 61.68
C ARG A 11 -5.93 -13.18 62.30
N ARG A 12 -7.17 -13.17 61.79
CA ARG A 12 -7.91 -14.40 61.49
C ARG A 12 -9.05 -14.14 60.48
N ARG A 13 -8.96 -14.84 59.35
CA ARG A 13 -10.07 -15.13 58.42
C ARG A 13 -10.77 -16.41 58.89
N ILE A 14 -12.09 -16.51 58.77
CA ILE A 14 -12.82 -17.76 58.51
C ILE A 14 -13.95 -17.47 57.51
N ALA A 15 -14.05 -18.36 56.52
CA ALA A 15 -15.03 -18.39 55.45
C ALA A 15 -16.13 -19.44 55.74
N GLY A 16 -17.28 -19.27 55.08
CA GLY A 16 -18.15 -20.38 54.65
C GLY A 16 -19.57 -20.41 55.25
N ILE A 17 -20.59 -20.12 54.42
CA ILE A 17 -21.37 -21.11 53.64
C ILE A 17 -22.67 -20.44 53.14
N VAL A 18 -22.92 -20.57 51.84
CA VAL A 18 -24.17 -20.24 51.13
C VAL A 18 -24.95 -21.53 50.90
N VAL A 19 -26.27 -21.53 51.15
CA VAL A 19 -27.23 -22.44 50.48
C VAL A 19 -28.51 -21.68 50.11
N ALA A 20 -28.69 -21.57 48.79
CA ALA A 20 -29.90 -21.66 47.97
C ALA A 20 -31.19 -20.88 48.32
N ALA A 21 -31.53 -19.95 47.40
CA ALA A 21 -32.84 -19.96 46.74
C ALA A 21 -32.68 -19.44 45.29
N LEU A 22 -32.81 -20.36 44.33
CA LEU A 22 -32.95 -20.08 42.90
C LEU A 22 -34.40 -19.65 42.61
N ALA A 23 -34.60 -18.57 41.84
CA ALA A 23 -35.70 -18.48 40.88
C ALA A 23 -35.42 -17.42 39.79
N THR A 24 -35.24 -17.93 38.57
CA THR A 24 -35.57 -17.35 37.26
C THR A 24 -34.82 -16.12 36.76
N ALA A 25 -33.90 -16.36 35.82
CA ALA A 25 -33.42 -15.41 34.83
C ALA A 25 -34.44 -15.21 33.70
N PRO A 26 -34.35 -14.08 32.96
CA PRO A 26 -34.38 -14.12 31.52
C PRO A 26 -32.98 -13.80 30.96
N VAL A 27 -32.67 -14.47 29.86
CA VAL A 27 -31.44 -14.36 29.08
C VAL A 27 -31.23 -12.92 28.62
N VAL A 28 -30.20 -12.25 29.14
CA VAL A 28 -29.64 -11.04 28.56
C VAL A 28 -28.50 -11.47 27.65
N THR A 29 -28.65 -11.20 26.36
CA THR A 29 -27.59 -11.29 25.36
C THR A 29 -26.38 -10.48 25.81
N LEU A 30 -25.22 -11.12 25.95
CA LEU A 30 -23.93 -10.48 26.15
C LEU A 30 -23.55 -9.72 24.88
N THR A 31 -23.99 -8.46 24.77
CA THR A 31 -23.34 -7.47 23.93
C THR A 31 -22.00 -7.11 24.58
N ALA A 32 -20.94 -7.05 23.77
CA ALA A 32 -19.65 -6.51 24.17
C ALA A 32 -19.82 -5.18 24.92
N PRO A 33 -18.98 -4.83 25.92
CA PRO A 33 -19.11 -3.59 26.64
C PRO A 33 -19.09 -2.43 25.63
N GLY A 34 -20.24 -1.75 25.51
CA GLY A 34 -20.32 -0.52 24.75
C GLY A 34 -19.32 0.47 25.35
N ALA A 35 -18.63 1.20 24.48
CA ALA A 35 -17.83 2.35 24.87
C ALA A 35 -18.57 3.13 25.97
N SER A 36 -17.92 3.31 27.11
CA SER A 36 -18.41 4.23 28.14
C SER A 36 -18.79 5.51 27.42
N ALA A 37 -20.07 5.87 27.44
CA ALA A 37 -20.47 7.20 27.03
C ALA A 37 -19.61 8.16 27.86
N ASP A 38 -18.88 9.05 27.18
CA ASP A 38 -18.16 10.11 27.87
C ASP A 38 -19.14 10.79 28.84
N PRO A 39 -18.72 11.07 30.09
CA PRO A 39 -19.55 11.86 30.99
C PRO A 39 -19.99 13.11 30.25
N SER A 40 -21.29 13.43 30.29
CA SER A 40 -21.83 14.61 29.64
C SER A 40 -20.97 15.81 30.00
N THR A 41 -20.36 16.45 29.01
CA THR A 41 -19.54 17.65 29.20
C THR A 41 -20.34 18.64 30.04
N PRO A 42 -19.80 19.15 31.17
CA PRO A 42 -20.48 20.18 31.95
C PRO A 42 -20.92 21.32 31.03
N ALA A 43 -22.13 21.82 31.23
CA ALA A 43 -22.61 22.97 30.47
C ALA A 43 -21.69 24.17 30.75
N ILE A 44 -21.31 24.90 29.70
CA ILE A 44 -20.49 26.11 29.82
C ILE A 44 -21.31 27.17 30.55
N THR A 45 -20.74 27.75 31.61
CA THR A 45 -21.40 28.73 32.48
C THR A 45 -20.54 29.99 32.61
N SER A 46 -20.67 30.89 31.63
CA SER A 46 -19.97 32.19 31.63
C SER A 46 -20.65 33.28 32.47
N SER A 47 -21.79 32.96 33.09
CA SER A 47 -22.49 33.85 34.01
C SER A 47 -22.08 33.53 35.45
N VAL A 48 -21.25 34.40 36.04
CA VAL A 48 -20.77 34.27 37.42
C VAL A 48 -21.50 35.28 38.30
N ASP A 49 -22.18 34.80 39.34
CA ASP A 49 -22.80 35.63 40.41
C ASP A 49 -21.74 36.03 41.46
N PHE A 50 -20.68 36.71 40.99
CA PHE A 50 -19.55 37.09 41.82
C PHE A 50 -19.88 38.31 42.68
N ASP A 51 -19.75 38.16 43.99
CA ASP A 51 -19.96 39.22 44.97
C ASP A 51 -19.05 39.00 46.19
N TYR A 52 -17.82 39.50 46.06
CA TYR A 52 -16.78 39.38 47.07
C TYR A 52 -17.20 39.89 48.45
N LEU A 53 -17.92 41.01 48.51
CA LEU A 53 -18.30 41.61 49.78
C LEU A 53 -19.36 40.75 50.48
N ALA A 54 -20.30 40.16 49.75
CA ALA A 54 -21.21 39.17 50.31
C ALA A 54 -20.52 37.84 50.70
N ASP A 55 -19.40 37.49 50.05
CA ASP A 55 -18.59 36.31 50.40
C ASP A 55 -17.80 36.52 51.71
N VAL A 56 -17.23 37.70 51.94
CA VAL A 56 -16.33 37.95 53.09
C VAL A 56 -17.00 38.65 54.28
N PHE A 57 -18.18 39.24 54.10
CA PHE A 57 -18.98 39.83 55.18
C PHE A 57 -20.27 39.04 55.40
N PRO A 58 -20.38 38.23 56.46
CA PRO A 58 -21.59 37.46 56.75
C PRO A 58 -22.88 38.28 56.83
N ALA A 59 -22.78 39.54 57.27
CA ALA A 59 -23.91 40.48 57.34
C ALA A 59 -24.49 40.86 55.96
N LEU A 60 -23.74 40.65 54.88
CA LEU A 60 -24.14 40.93 53.50
C LEU A 60 -24.53 39.69 52.71
N ALA A 61 -24.25 38.48 53.22
CA ALA A 61 -24.44 37.23 52.48
C ALA A 61 -25.87 37.01 51.95
N SER A 62 -26.90 37.40 52.72
CA SER A 62 -28.30 37.32 52.30
C SER A 62 -28.74 38.44 51.36
N GLN A 63 -27.88 39.43 51.12
CA GLN A 63 -28.12 40.60 50.26
C GLN A 63 -27.16 40.63 49.06
N ARG A 64 -26.67 39.47 48.63
CA ARG A 64 -25.84 39.34 47.43
C ARG A 64 -26.48 40.04 46.24
N GLY A 65 -25.73 40.93 45.59
CA GLY A 65 -26.21 41.73 44.46
C GLY A 65 -27.23 42.82 44.82
N GLU A 66 -27.65 42.93 46.08
CA GLU A 66 -28.66 43.89 46.57
C GLU A 66 -28.12 44.90 47.58
N HIS A 67 -26.89 44.72 48.08
CA HIS A 67 -26.23 45.68 48.96
C HIS A 67 -25.66 46.86 48.18
N VAL A 68 -25.43 47.99 48.85
CA VAL A 68 -24.97 49.22 48.19
C VAL A 68 -23.46 49.28 47.92
N PHE A 69 -22.68 48.27 48.32
CA PHE A 69 -21.23 48.35 48.26
C PHE A 69 -20.60 47.90 46.94
N GLU A 70 -19.45 48.47 46.60
CA GLU A 70 -18.58 48.04 45.49
C GLU A 70 -17.12 48.28 45.84
N THR A 71 -16.28 47.26 45.74
CA THR A 71 -14.83 47.42 45.98
C THR A 71 -14.21 48.34 44.92
N ILE A 72 -13.25 49.17 45.34
CA ILE A 72 -12.42 49.97 44.43
C ILE A 72 -10.94 49.77 44.72
N THR A 73 -10.15 49.80 43.66
CA THR A 73 -8.69 49.83 43.75
C THR A 73 -8.21 51.21 44.20
N ILE A 74 -6.94 51.31 44.64
CA ILE A 74 -6.33 52.60 44.95
C ILE A 74 -6.26 53.53 43.72
N GLU A 75 -6.14 52.96 42.52
CA GLU A 75 -6.21 53.74 41.28
C GLU A 75 -7.56 54.42 41.16
N ARG A 76 -8.65 53.65 41.28
CA ARG A 76 -10.00 54.19 41.13
C ARG A 76 -10.33 55.18 42.25
N LEU A 77 -9.83 54.97 43.47
CA LEU A 77 -9.95 55.95 44.55
C LEU A 77 -9.20 57.26 44.23
N LYS A 78 -7.93 57.18 43.80
CA LYS A 78 -7.15 58.37 43.41
C LYS A 78 -7.77 59.07 42.20
N TYR A 79 -8.40 58.33 41.28
CA TYR A 79 -9.15 58.88 40.15
C TYR A 79 -10.34 59.73 40.61
N LEU A 80 -11.18 59.20 41.53
CA LEU A 80 -12.30 59.96 42.10
C LEU A 80 -11.83 61.26 42.77
N LEU A 81 -10.73 61.20 43.52
CA LEU A 81 -10.16 62.34 44.25
C LEU A 81 -9.52 63.42 43.37
N ARG A 82 -9.23 63.15 42.10
CA ARG A 82 -8.42 64.04 41.25
C ARG A 82 -9.09 64.47 39.97
N PHE A 83 -9.83 63.56 39.35
CA PHE A 83 -10.27 63.73 37.97
C PHE A 83 -11.79 63.71 37.83
N LYS A 84 -12.51 63.04 38.74
CA LYS A 84 -13.96 62.90 38.63
C LYS A 84 -14.70 63.84 39.57
N ALA A 85 -15.56 64.70 39.01
CA ALA A 85 -16.40 65.60 39.79
C ALA A 85 -17.61 64.84 40.37
N GLY A 86 -18.05 65.25 41.56
CA GLY A 86 -19.18 64.66 42.26
C GLY A 86 -18.84 64.27 43.70
N LYS A 87 -19.88 64.05 44.50
CA LYS A 87 -19.78 63.56 45.87
C LYS A 87 -19.85 62.03 45.90
N TYR A 88 -18.87 61.39 46.51
CA TYR A 88 -18.77 59.93 46.54
C TYR A 88 -18.65 59.41 47.97
N ALA A 89 -19.55 58.53 48.40
CA ALA A 89 -19.41 57.84 49.67
C ALA A 89 -18.38 56.71 49.56
N VAL A 90 -17.37 56.73 50.42
CA VAL A 90 -16.30 55.75 50.48
C VAL A 90 -16.18 55.19 51.91
N LEU A 91 -16.18 53.86 52.01
CA LEU A 91 -15.86 53.11 53.22
C LEU A 91 -14.42 52.59 53.09
N ILE A 92 -13.54 53.04 53.98
CA ILE A 92 -12.22 52.48 54.21
C ILE A 92 -12.41 51.32 55.19
N GLY A 93 -12.32 50.08 54.70
CA GLY A 93 -12.64 48.91 55.51
C GLY A 93 -11.96 47.64 55.01
N ASP A 94 -11.51 46.82 55.97
CA ASP A 94 -10.85 45.54 55.74
C ASP A 94 -11.75 44.41 56.28
N PRO A 95 -12.05 43.36 55.51
CA PRO A 95 -12.80 42.20 56.01
C PRO A 95 -12.17 41.51 57.23
N LYS A 96 -10.86 41.67 57.47
CA LYS A 96 -10.19 41.17 58.68
C LYS A 96 -10.37 42.07 59.91
N ASP A 97 -10.81 43.32 59.73
CA ASP A 97 -11.05 44.24 60.84
C ASP A 97 -12.40 43.95 61.53
N ALA A 98 -12.36 43.72 62.84
CA ALA A 98 -13.53 43.34 63.62
C ALA A 98 -14.59 44.43 63.69
N SER A 99 -14.21 45.71 63.60
CA SER A 99 -15.17 46.82 63.60
C SER A 99 -15.87 46.90 62.25
N THR A 100 -15.12 46.78 61.15
CA THR A 100 -15.68 46.74 59.79
C THR A 100 -16.69 45.59 59.66
N GLN A 101 -16.38 44.40 60.20
CA GLN A 101 -17.31 43.26 60.25
C GLN A 101 -18.60 43.56 61.03
N ALA A 102 -18.51 44.30 62.14
CA ALA A 102 -19.66 44.66 62.96
C ALA A 102 -20.54 45.76 62.32
N GLU A 103 -19.92 46.74 61.66
CA GLU A 103 -20.58 47.97 61.21
C GLU A 103 -21.27 47.83 59.85
N ILE A 104 -20.70 47.03 58.94
CA ILE A 104 -21.08 47.04 57.52
C ILE A 104 -22.57 46.74 57.27
N GLY A 105 -23.17 45.87 58.11
CA GLY A 105 -24.60 45.56 58.04
C GLY A 105 -25.48 46.76 58.36
N SER A 106 -25.15 47.49 59.44
CA SER A 106 -25.86 48.71 59.85
C SER A 106 -25.62 49.85 58.85
N ILE A 107 -24.40 50.00 58.31
CA ILE A 107 -24.11 51.00 57.26
C ILE A 107 -25.00 50.74 56.03
N ASN A 108 -25.10 49.49 55.58
CA ASN A 108 -25.95 49.12 54.45
C ASN A 108 -27.43 49.41 54.72
N ALA A 109 -27.95 49.04 55.89
CA ALA A 109 -29.34 49.30 56.28
C ALA A 109 -29.65 50.80 56.30
N ALA A 110 -28.77 51.59 56.91
CA ALA A 110 -28.87 53.04 56.94
C ALA A 110 -28.90 53.64 55.53
N ALA A 111 -27.93 53.27 54.70
CA ALA A 111 -27.79 53.74 53.32
C ALA A 111 -29.01 53.40 52.45
N LYS A 112 -29.50 52.16 52.51
CA LYS A 112 -30.69 51.73 51.76
C LYS A 112 -31.94 52.48 52.20
N SER A 113 -32.08 52.78 53.50
CA SER A 113 -33.27 53.47 54.03
C SER A 113 -33.45 54.90 53.53
N ILE A 114 -32.38 55.55 53.08
CA ILE A 114 -32.38 56.91 52.51
C ILE A 114 -32.09 56.90 51.00
N GLY A 115 -32.07 55.73 50.35
CA GLY A 115 -31.96 55.63 48.89
C GLY A 115 -30.56 55.79 48.30
N VAL A 116 -29.49 55.66 49.10
CA VAL A 116 -28.11 55.64 48.58
C VAL A 116 -27.93 54.48 47.60
N LYS A 117 -27.36 54.78 46.43
CA LYS A 117 -27.18 53.79 45.35
C LYS A 117 -25.87 53.03 45.44
N LYS A 118 -24.82 53.68 45.94
CA LYS A 118 -23.47 53.13 45.93
C LYS A 118 -22.64 53.70 47.08
N ILE A 119 -21.89 52.83 47.75
CA ILE A 119 -20.80 53.16 48.66
C ILE A 119 -19.58 52.39 48.18
N TYR A 120 -18.48 53.08 47.89
CA TYR A 120 -17.26 52.41 47.42
C TYR A 120 -16.43 51.90 48.59
N VAL A 121 -15.97 50.66 48.55
CA VAL A 121 -15.16 50.08 49.61
C VAL A 121 -13.70 50.04 49.16
N PHE A 122 -12.84 50.78 49.85
CA PHE A 122 -11.41 50.65 49.67
C PHE A 122 -10.84 49.79 50.81
N ASN A 123 -10.28 48.64 50.44
CA ASN A 123 -9.56 47.80 51.39
C ASN A 123 -8.10 48.23 51.47
N PRO A 124 -7.64 48.83 52.59
CA PRO A 124 -6.25 49.26 52.72
C PRO A 124 -5.27 48.09 52.77
N ARG A 125 -5.73 46.88 53.11
CA ARG A 125 -4.98 45.62 53.01
C ARG A 125 -5.13 45.05 51.60
N ILE A 126 -4.38 45.64 50.69
CA ILE A 126 -4.53 45.46 49.24
C ILE A 126 -4.13 44.07 48.71
N ASP A 127 -3.41 43.26 49.49
CA ASP A 127 -3.14 41.85 49.20
C ASP A 127 -4.13 40.91 49.91
N GLY A 128 -5.00 41.45 50.77
CA GLY A 128 -5.89 40.69 51.66
C GLY A 128 -5.15 40.01 52.83
N ASN A 129 -3.84 40.24 52.98
CA ASN A 129 -3.01 39.60 53.99
C ASN A 129 -2.15 40.56 54.83
N SER A 130 -0.96 40.98 54.40
CA SER A 130 -0.03 41.75 55.24
C SER A 130 0.40 43.08 54.60
N LEU A 131 0.05 43.30 53.33
CA LEU A 131 0.38 44.51 52.60
C LEU A 131 -0.72 45.57 52.83
N ASN A 132 -0.62 46.27 53.95
CA ASN A 132 -1.60 47.27 54.38
C ASN A 132 -1.08 48.70 54.25
N VAL A 133 -1.54 49.46 53.26
CA VAL A 133 -1.06 50.83 53.00
C VAL A 133 -1.32 51.80 54.17
N PHE A 134 -2.28 51.46 55.04
CA PHE A 134 -2.65 52.27 56.20
C PHE A 134 -1.98 51.81 57.51
N ASP A 135 -1.20 50.73 57.50
CA ASP A 135 -0.42 50.26 58.66
C ASP A 135 1.04 49.99 58.27
N TRP A 136 1.92 50.93 58.61
CA TRP A 136 3.35 50.82 58.32
C TRP A 136 4.05 49.66 59.04
N THR A 137 3.52 49.21 60.18
CA THR A 137 4.10 48.08 60.91
C THR A 137 3.86 46.79 60.13
N GLU A 138 2.64 46.61 59.60
CA GLU A 138 2.30 45.48 58.74
C GLU A 138 3.06 45.52 57.41
N LEU A 139 3.14 46.67 56.72
CA LEU A 139 3.97 46.80 55.51
C LEU A 139 5.42 46.39 55.74
N ALA A 140 5.99 46.82 56.88
CA ALA A 140 7.36 46.52 57.23
C ALA A 140 7.60 45.03 57.53
N THR A 141 6.56 44.20 57.67
CA THR A 141 6.73 42.73 57.75
C THR A 141 7.09 42.12 56.40
N GLN A 142 6.66 42.74 55.30
CA GLN A 142 6.84 42.23 53.94
C GLN A 142 7.97 42.94 53.19
N LEU A 143 8.08 44.27 53.38
CA LEU A 143 8.94 45.13 52.56
C LEU A 143 9.98 45.88 53.39
N GLY A 144 11.14 46.15 52.78
CA GLY A 144 12.24 46.92 53.37
C GLY A 144 12.80 47.99 52.43
N GLY A 145 13.72 48.81 52.94
CA GLY A 145 14.49 49.80 52.17
C GLY A 145 13.63 50.74 51.31
N ASP A 146 14.08 50.97 50.08
CA ASP A 146 13.42 51.86 49.10
C ASP A 146 12.00 51.39 48.74
N GLY A 147 11.76 50.07 48.80
CA GLY A 147 10.43 49.50 48.59
C GLY A 147 9.46 49.93 49.68
N LEU A 148 9.83 49.75 50.95
CA LEU A 148 9.03 50.23 52.07
C LEU A 148 8.84 51.76 52.01
N ALA A 149 9.89 52.51 51.66
CA ALA A 149 9.80 53.96 51.51
C ALA A 149 8.79 54.38 50.42
N TYR A 150 8.83 53.71 49.27
CA TYR A 150 7.87 53.91 48.18
C TYR A 150 6.44 53.66 48.62
N TRP A 151 6.18 52.54 49.29
CA TRP A 151 4.84 52.19 49.79
C TRP A 151 4.35 53.12 50.90
N LYS A 152 5.24 53.66 51.74
CA LYS A 152 4.89 54.65 52.77
C LYS A 152 4.57 56.02 52.19
N ALA A 153 5.32 56.43 51.16
CA ALA A 153 5.10 57.68 50.45
C ALA A 153 3.94 57.57 49.46
N GLU A 154 3.61 56.35 49.01
CA GLU A 154 2.64 56.07 47.93
C GLU A 154 2.91 56.94 46.68
N ASP A 155 4.18 57.32 46.51
CA ASP A 155 4.69 58.29 45.56
C ASP A 155 5.72 57.60 44.66
N ALA A 156 5.27 57.20 43.47
CA ALA A 156 6.18 57.03 42.36
C ALA A 156 6.69 58.42 42.01
N THR A 157 8.00 58.56 41.79
CA THR A 157 8.76 59.78 41.47
C THR A 157 8.32 60.53 40.19
N THR A 158 7.02 60.58 39.90
CA THR A 158 6.37 61.12 38.72
C THR A 158 5.15 61.98 39.11
N PRO A 159 4.97 63.18 38.51
CA PRO A 159 3.88 64.12 38.82
C PRO A 159 2.44 63.59 38.62
N THR A 160 2.29 62.40 38.03
CA THR A 160 1.00 61.85 37.60
C THR A 160 0.18 61.21 38.70
N THR A 161 0.70 60.97 39.91
CA THR A 161 -0.05 60.37 41.05
C THR A 161 -0.44 61.36 42.15
N GLY A 162 0.22 62.52 42.26
CA GLY A 162 -0.27 63.68 43.03
C GLY A 162 -0.10 63.63 44.55
N GLY A 163 0.84 62.83 45.08
CA GLY A 163 1.11 62.71 46.51
C GLY A 163 0.49 61.46 47.16
N THR A 164 0.69 61.31 48.48
CA THR A 164 0.12 60.21 49.27
C THR A 164 -1.41 60.21 49.15
N LEU A 165 -2.06 59.05 49.24
CA LEU A 165 -3.52 58.94 49.28
C LEU A 165 -4.09 59.80 50.41
N LEU A 166 -3.44 59.82 51.57
CA LEU A 166 -3.84 60.68 52.69
C LEU A 166 -3.79 62.17 52.33
N ASN A 167 -2.73 62.64 51.69
CA ASN A 167 -2.63 64.04 51.28
C ASN A 167 -3.71 64.39 50.24
N LEU A 168 -4.02 63.46 49.33
CA LEU A 168 -5.07 63.63 48.33
C LEU A 168 -6.48 63.64 48.93
N ILE A 169 -6.71 62.89 50.01
CA ILE A 169 -7.99 62.88 50.72
C ILE A 169 -8.11 64.12 51.60
N ASN A 170 -7.07 64.45 52.38
CA ASN A 170 -7.13 65.52 53.35
C ASN A 170 -7.04 66.91 52.72
N GLY A 171 -6.27 67.16 51.67
CA GLY A 171 -6.05 68.54 51.20
C GLY A 171 -5.59 69.46 52.35
N ASN A 172 -6.38 70.50 52.68
CA ASN A 172 -6.30 71.33 53.90
C ASN A 172 -7.56 71.18 54.80
N SER A 173 -8.32 70.10 54.66
CA SER A 173 -9.59 69.84 55.34
C SER A 173 -9.54 70.08 56.86
N PRO A 174 -10.54 70.77 57.46
CA PRO A 174 -10.74 70.77 58.90
C PRO A 174 -11.21 69.39 59.38
N ALA A 175 -10.94 69.08 60.65
CA ALA A 175 -11.18 67.76 61.25
C ALA A 175 -12.61 67.20 61.03
N PRO A 176 -12.79 65.86 60.92
CA PRO A 176 -11.76 64.83 61.10
C PRO A 176 -10.92 64.62 59.83
N GLU A 177 -9.62 64.88 59.95
CA GLU A 177 -8.61 64.56 58.95
C GLU A 177 -8.20 63.08 59.09
N PHE A 178 -7.78 62.44 57.99
CA PHE A 178 -7.05 61.18 58.08
C PHE A 178 -5.70 61.42 58.73
N VAL A 179 -5.57 61.09 60.01
CA VAL A 179 -4.31 61.23 60.75
C VAL A 179 -3.58 59.90 60.76
N ARG A 180 -2.30 59.96 60.40
CA ARG A 180 -1.40 58.84 60.63
C ARG A 180 -0.73 59.01 61.99
N SER A 181 -0.92 58.04 62.88
CA SER A 181 -0.24 57.98 64.18
C SER A 181 1.28 57.93 64.04
N GLU A 182 2.03 58.19 65.11
CA GLU A 182 3.49 58.04 65.13
C GLU A 182 3.95 56.63 64.74
N ALA A 183 3.15 55.61 65.09
CA ALA A 183 3.38 54.21 64.69
C ALA A 183 3.07 53.94 63.20
N GLY A 184 2.60 54.95 62.47
CA GLY A 184 2.30 54.83 61.05
C GLY A 184 0.94 54.21 60.75
N LYS A 185 0.03 54.09 61.72
CA LYS A 185 -1.31 53.51 61.55
C LYS A 185 -2.37 54.60 61.32
N VAL A 186 -3.27 54.37 60.37
CA VAL A 186 -4.45 55.19 60.07
C VAL A 186 -5.70 54.39 60.47
N THR A 187 -6.54 54.95 61.33
CA THR A 187 -7.76 54.26 61.84
C THR A 187 -9.03 55.09 61.67
N SER A 188 -8.90 56.37 61.33
CA SER A 188 -10.03 57.27 61.16
C SER A 188 -9.68 58.44 60.23
N PRO A 189 -10.69 59.06 59.59
CA PRO A 189 -12.06 58.55 59.46
C PRO A 189 -12.15 57.27 58.60
N TYR A 190 -13.27 56.55 58.65
CA TYR A 190 -13.45 55.27 57.94
C TYR A 190 -14.65 55.24 57.01
N LEU A 191 -15.74 55.98 57.28
CA LEU A 191 -16.79 56.26 56.30
C LEU A 191 -16.73 57.75 55.98
N VAL A 192 -16.58 58.09 54.70
CA VAL A 192 -16.37 59.48 54.25
C VAL A 192 -17.20 59.78 53.01
N VAL A 193 -17.68 61.02 52.90
CA VAL A 193 -18.17 61.57 51.63
C VAL A 193 -17.08 62.48 51.06
N LEU A 194 -16.60 62.12 49.86
CA LEU A 194 -15.49 62.78 49.18
C LEU A 194 -16.00 63.63 48.02
N ASP A 195 -15.49 64.85 47.89
CA ASP A 195 -15.70 65.72 46.74
C ASP A 195 -14.37 66.38 46.35
N LYS A 196 -13.88 66.12 45.13
CA LYS A 196 -12.60 66.70 44.68
C LYS A 196 -12.64 68.23 44.54
N ASP A 197 -13.83 68.80 44.33
CA ASP A 197 -14.01 70.22 44.04
C ASP A 197 -14.33 71.04 45.29
N ALA A 198 -14.62 70.37 46.41
CA ALA A 198 -14.87 71.03 47.68
C ALA A 198 -13.64 71.83 48.17
N LYS A 199 -13.94 73.00 48.76
CA LYS A 199 -12.97 73.99 49.22
C LYS A 199 -13.33 74.47 50.62
N ASP A 200 -12.30 74.76 51.41
CA ASP A 200 -12.47 75.42 52.71
C ASP A 200 -12.84 76.91 52.53
N ALA A 201 -13.05 77.61 53.65
CA ALA A 201 -13.37 79.04 53.67
C ALA A 201 -12.25 79.93 53.06
N ASP A 202 -11.02 79.44 53.00
CA ASP A 202 -9.86 80.13 52.42
C ASP A 202 -9.65 79.79 50.93
N GLY A 203 -10.53 78.97 50.34
CA GLY A 203 -10.48 78.55 48.94
C GLY A 203 -9.44 77.47 48.65
N LYS A 204 -8.91 76.78 49.67
CA LYS A 204 -8.01 75.63 49.52
C LYS A 204 -8.80 74.34 49.44
N ASP A 205 -8.20 73.30 48.86
CA ASP A 205 -8.81 71.97 48.75
C ASP A 205 -9.26 71.43 50.12
N ASP A 206 -10.55 71.12 50.26
CA ASP A 206 -11.15 70.51 51.45
C ASP A 206 -12.10 69.42 50.97
N ARG A 207 -11.56 68.21 50.79
CA ARG A 207 -12.23 67.18 49.99
C ARG A 207 -13.10 66.24 50.80
N VAL A 208 -13.01 66.29 52.13
CA VAL A 208 -13.88 65.53 53.03
C VAL A 208 -15.09 66.38 53.39
N VAL A 209 -16.23 66.06 52.80
CA VAL A 209 -17.48 66.78 53.01
C VAL A 209 -18.12 66.41 54.34
N SER A 210 -18.13 65.11 54.67
CA SER A 210 -18.64 64.56 55.92
C SER A 210 -17.96 63.23 56.22
N SER A 211 -17.87 62.85 57.50
CA SER A 211 -17.19 61.59 57.88
C SER A 211 -17.60 61.01 59.23
N LEU A 212 -17.33 59.70 59.41
CA LEU A 212 -17.31 59.01 60.70
C LEU A 212 -15.86 58.76 61.14
N SER A 213 -15.51 59.22 62.34
CA SER A 213 -14.16 59.10 62.89
C SER A 213 -13.99 57.99 63.96
N GLU A 214 -15.08 57.48 64.52
CA GLU A 214 -15.03 56.44 65.55
C GLU A 214 -15.69 55.16 65.05
N THR A 215 -14.92 54.07 65.01
CA THR A 215 -15.45 52.75 64.71
C THR A 215 -16.22 52.18 65.91
N LYS A 216 -17.10 51.24 65.65
CA LYS A 216 -17.93 50.51 66.61
C LYS A 216 -17.56 49.04 66.59
N THR A 217 -17.38 48.48 67.78
CA THR A 217 -17.21 47.05 67.96
C THR A 217 -18.55 46.33 67.90
N ALA A 218 -18.53 45.00 67.78
CA ALA A 218 -19.75 44.21 67.89
C ALA A 218 -20.51 44.43 69.22
N ALA A 219 -19.79 44.73 70.30
CA ALA A 219 -20.39 45.02 71.61
C ALA A 219 -21.09 46.40 71.62
N ASP A 220 -20.60 47.37 70.86
CA ASP A 220 -21.22 48.70 70.75
C ASP A 220 -22.50 48.69 69.90
N LEU A 221 -22.80 47.59 69.21
CA LEU A 221 -23.92 47.41 68.29
C LEU A 221 -24.81 46.20 68.66
N ASP A 222 -24.73 45.72 69.90
CA ASP A 222 -25.38 44.47 70.34
C ASP A 222 -26.90 44.62 70.42
N THR A 223 -27.40 45.79 70.83
CA THR A 223 -28.84 46.04 70.97
C THR A 223 -29.47 46.73 69.74
N PRO A 224 -30.79 46.58 69.52
CA PRO A 224 -31.50 47.31 68.47
C PRO A 224 -31.40 48.84 68.58
N ASP A 225 -31.42 49.38 69.80
CA ASP A 225 -31.37 50.83 70.03
C ASP A 225 -29.98 51.41 69.70
N GLU A 226 -28.92 50.70 70.08
CA GLU A 226 -27.54 51.06 69.73
C GLU A 226 -27.32 51.05 68.21
N ARG A 227 -27.82 50.01 67.52
CA ARG A 227 -27.80 49.95 66.05
C ARG A 227 -28.58 51.10 65.43
N ALA A 228 -29.79 51.40 65.92
CA ALA A 228 -30.60 52.49 65.40
C ALA A 228 -29.92 53.87 65.59
N ALA A 229 -29.25 54.09 66.73
CA ALA A 229 -28.49 55.31 66.98
C ALA A 229 -27.26 55.43 66.07
N TYR A 230 -26.54 54.34 65.85
CA TYR A 230 -25.42 54.29 64.90
C TYR A 230 -25.91 54.53 63.46
N GLU A 231 -26.97 53.84 63.03
CA GLU A 231 -27.60 54.03 61.72
C GLU A 231 -28.06 55.47 61.50
N ALA A 232 -28.59 56.15 62.52
CA ALA A 232 -28.94 57.56 62.44
C ALA A 232 -27.70 58.44 62.19
N THR A 233 -26.57 58.12 62.81
CA THR A 233 -25.29 58.84 62.61
C THR A 233 -24.73 58.59 61.22
N VAL A 234 -24.80 57.34 60.73
CA VAL A 234 -24.44 57.00 59.35
C VAL A 234 -25.27 57.79 58.34
N LYS A 235 -26.59 57.91 58.55
CA LYS A 235 -27.46 58.73 57.69
C LYS A 235 -27.03 60.20 57.67
N GLN A 236 -26.69 60.78 58.82
CA GLN A 236 -26.19 62.15 58.88
C GLN A 236 -24.94 62.34 58.02
N VAL A 237 -23.99 61.40 58.06
CA VAL A 237 -22.79 61.46 57.21
C VAL A 237 -23.15 61.35 55.73
N LEU A 238 -23.98 60.38 55.34
CA LEU A 238 -24.41 60.20 53.95
C LEU A 238 -25.31 61.34 53.42
N LEU A 239 -25.84 62.19 54.31
CA LEU A 239 -26.63 63.38 54.01
C LEU A 239 -25.86 64.68 54.25
N ASP A 240 -24.54 64.68 53.97
CA ASP A 240 -23.69 65.87 54.03
C ASP A 240 -23.79 66.57 55.40
N GLY A 241 -23.56 65.80 56.47
CA GLY A 241 -23.67 66.29 57.85
C GLY A 241 -25.09 66.68 58.29
N GLY A 242 -26.12 66.24 57.57
CA GLY A 242 -27.53 66.59 57.79
C GLY A 242 -27.99 67.87 57.10
N THR A 243 -27.17 68.45 56.22
CA THR A 243 -27.49 69.68 55.51
C THR A 243 -28.52 69.45 54.38
N VAL A 244 -28.66 68.21 53.91
CA VAL A 244 -29.62 67.80 52.88
C VAL A 244 -30.58 66.72 53.41
N THR A 245 -31.77 66.63 52.82
CA THR A 245 -32.80 65.63 53.21
C THR A 245 -32.75 64.35 52.37
N GLU A 246 -32.09 64.39 51.22
CA GLU A 246 -31.91 63.27 50.29
C GLU A 246 -30.42 63.15 49.94
N PRO A 247 -29.87 61.95 49.72
CA PRO A 247 -28.45 61.78 49.46
C PRO A 247 -28.07 62.36 48.09
N ASP A 248 -27.27 63.41 48.11
CA ASP A 248 -26.62 63.99 46.93
C ASP A 248 -25.28 63.26 46.67
N LEU A 249 -25.38 61.97 46.30
CA LEU A 249 -24.22 61.10 46.07
C LEU A 249 -24.19 60.62 44.62
N SER A 250 -23.07 60.88 43.96
CA SER A 250 -22.79 60.46 42.58
C SER A 250 -22.43 58.98 42.51
N VAL A 251 -22.72 58.37 41.35
CA VAL A 251 -22.27 57.02 41.00
C VAL A 251 -21.30 57.13 39.84
N ASN A 252 -20.09 56.62 40.04
CA ASN A 252 -19.13 56.35 38.98
C ASN A 252 -19.17 54.85 38.64
N THR A 253 -19.72 54.53 37.48
CA THR A 253 -19.79 53.16 36.95
C THR A 253 -18.42 52.66 36.49
N GLN A 254 -18.27 51.34 36.33
CA GLN A 254 -17.06 50.75 35.75
C GLN A 254 -16.75 51.34 34.36
N PHE A 255 -17.77 51.50 33.51
CA PHE A 255 -17.60 52.10 32.18
C PHE A 255 -17.09 53.53 32.25
N GLU A 256 -17.66 54.38 33.09
CA GLU A 256 -17.18 55.77 33.22
C GLU A 256 -15.74 55.84 33.71
N PHE A 257 -15.36 54.99 34.68
CA PHE A 257 -13.97 54.89 35.12
C PHE A 257 -13.05 54.51 33.96
N TYR A 258 -13.33 53.40 33.26
CA TYR A 258 -12.50 52.95 32.15
C TYR A 258 -12.47 53.98 31.02
N LYS A 259 -13.62 54.52 30.60
CA LYS A 259 -13.71 55.53 29.54
C LYS A 259 -12.85 56.74 29.88
N ASP A 260 -13.02 57.32 31.05
CA ASP A 260 -12.34 58.54 31.45
C ASP A 260 -10.83 58.29 31.63
N GLU A 261 -10.44 57.23 32.34
CA GLU A 261 -9.03 56.97 32.68
C GLU A 261 -8.21 56.42 31.52
N VAL A 262 -8.77 55.52 30.70
CA VAL A 262 -8.09 55.01 29.49
C VAL A 262 -7.86 56.15 28.49
N ASN A 263 -8.87 56.99 28.24
CA ASN A 263 -8.75 58.13 27.33
C ASN A 263 -7.78 59.19 27.87
N ARG A 264 -7.85 59.51 29.17
CA ARG A 264 -6.93 60.47 29.81
C ARG A 264 -5.48 60.01 29.71
N ARG A 265 -5.20 58.74 30.01
CA ARG A 265 -3.83 58.19 29.90
C ARG A 265 -3.36 58.09 28.46
N HIS A 266 -4.25 57.81 27.53
CA HIS A 266 -3.94 57.82 26.10
C HIS A 266 -3.54 59.21 25.63
N THR A 267 -4.41 60.18 25.83
CA THR A 267 -4.16 61.59 25.47
C THR A 267 -2.92 62.15 26.15
N SER A 268 -2.62 61.78 27.40
CA SER A 268 -1.39 62.22 28.07
C SER A 268 -0.11 61.52 27.58
N SER A 269 -0.22 60.33 26.98
CA SER A 269 0.94 59.55 26.51
C SER A 269 1.47 60.05 25.16
N TYR A 270 0.67 60.77 24.39
CA TYR A 270 0.97 61.15 23.00
C TYR A 270 0.78 62.65 22.78
N THR A 271 1.78 63.31 22.17
CA THR A 271 1.70 64.74 21.83
C THR A 271 0.54 65.07 20.89
N ASP A 272 0.17 64.13 20.02
CA ASP A 272 -1.01 64.21 19.15
C ASP A 272 -1.71 62.84 19.13
N ALA A 273 -2.64 62.63 20.06
CA ALA A 273 -3.38 61.38 20.18
C ALA A 273 -4.29 61.08 18.98
N THR A 274 -4.63 62.07 18.15
CA THR A 274 -5.48 61.86 16.95
C THR A 274 -4.79 61.00 15.89
N LYS A 275 -3.45 60.96 15.88
CA LYS A 275 -2.67 60.01 15.07
C LYS A 275 -2.75 58.56 15.54
N TYR A 276 -3.30 58.33 16.73
CA TYR A 276 -3.39 57.02 17.38
C TYR A 276 -4.84 56.72 17.76
N GLY A 277 -5.78 57.06 16.88
CA GLY A 277 -7.21 56.80 17.06
C GLY A 277 -7.98 57.80 17.92
N GLY A 278 -7.32 58.77 18.56
CA GLY A 278 -7.99 59.72 19.45
C GLY A 278 -8.49 59.06 20.74
N ASN A 279 -9.75 59.29 21.12
CA ASN A 279 -10.34 58.60 22.26
C ASN A 279 -10.49 57.10 21.95
N ILE A 280 -10.04 56.26 22.87
CA ILE A 280 -10.10 54.80 22.79
C ILE A 280 -11.51 54.27 23.08
N LEU A 281 -12.19 54.86 24.06
CA LEU A 281 -13.55 54.48 24.45
C LEU A 281 -14.52 55.64 24.24
N ALA A 282 -15.70 55.34 23.71
CA ALA A 282 -16.81 56.24 23.48
C ALA A 282 -18.10 55.69 24.10
N ASP A 283 -19.12 56.54 24.29
CA ASP A 283 -20.39 56.12 24.91
C ASP A 283 -21.09 54.98 24.17
N SER A 284 -20.84 54.82 22.88
CA SER A 284 -21.33 53.70 22.07
C SER A 284 -20.82 52.34 22.54
N ASP A 285 -19.64 52.25 23.16
CA ASP A 285 -19.08 50.99 23.65
C ASP A 285 -19.89 50.40 24.83
N ASN A 286 -20.70 51.25 25.48
CA ASN A 286 -21.60 50.86 26.56
C ASN A 286 -23.06 50.75 26.11
N ALA A 287 -23.38 50.89 24.81
CA ALA A 287 -24.76 50.85 24.32
C ALA A 287 -25.47 49.52 24.65
N GLU A 288 -24.75 48.40 24.55
CA GLU A 288 -25.23 47.06 24.92
C GLU A 288 -24.81 46.64 26.35
N GLY A 289 -24.31 47.60 27.13
CA GLY A 289 -23.76 47.42 28.47
C GLY A 289 -22.30 46.96 28.48
N TRP A 290 -21.50 47.63 29.30
CA TRP A 290 -20.08 47.34 29.51
C TRP A 290 -19.84 45.99 30.20
N ARG A 291 -18.78 45.30 29.81
CA ARG A 291 -18.45 43.95 30.29
C ARG A 291 -17.22 43.87 31.18
N VAL A 292 -16.30 44.85 31.16
CA VAL A 292 -15.04 44.75 31.90
C VAL A 292 -15.17 45.25 33.33
N GLN A 293 -14.96 44.38 34.32
CA GLN A 293 -15.04 44.72 35.75
C GLN A 293 -13.65 44.72 36.38
N GLN A 294 -13.20 45.87 36.90
CA GLN A 294 -11.94 45.92 37.64
C GLN A 294 -12.07 45.14 38.96
N LEU A 295 -11.08 44.30 39.25
CA LEU A 295 -10.92 43.59 40.52
C LEU A 295 -9.68 44.09 41.27
N SER A 296 -9.79 44.10 42.58
CA SER A 296 -8.63 44.10 43.48
C SER A 296 -7.98 42.71 43.54
N TYR A 297 -6.77 42.62 44.08
CA TYR A 297 -6.09 41.34 44.26
C TYR A 297 -6.90 40.37 45.17
N PRO A 298 -7.46 40.78 46.32
CA PRO A 298 -8.27 39.90 47.17
C PRO A 298 -9.52 39.38 46.49
N GLU A 299 -10.20 40.23 45.70
CA GLU A 299 -11.35 39.81 44.89
C GLU A 299 -10.94 38.75 43.86
N THR A 300 -9.78 38.92 43.23
CA THR A 300 -9.28 37.94 42.28
C THR A 300 -8.98 36.61 42.97
N ILE A 301 -8.34 36.62 44.14
CA ILE A 301 -8.06 35.38 44.88
C ILE A 301 -9.35 34.70 45.34
N ASP A 302 -10.35 35.43 45.81
CA ASP A 302 -11.64 34.84 46.18
C ASP A 302 -12.34 34.21 44.97
N LEU A 303 -12.40 34.92 43.83
CA LEU A 303 -12.98 34.41 42.58
C LEU A 303 -12.34 33.08 42.11
N LEU A 304 -11.03 32.92 42.30
CA LEU A 304 -10.28 31.73 41.85
C LEU A 304 -10.20 30.61 42.90
N SER A 305 -10.55 30.87 44.16
CA SER A 305 -10.37 29.90 45.25
C SER A 305 -11.65 29.50 45.97
N ASN A 306 -12.69 30.33 45.91
CA ASN A 306 -13.94 30.11 46.59
C ASN A 306 -14.72 28.95 45.92
N PRO A 307 -15.05 27.87 46.65
CA PRO A 307 -15.74 26.71 46.10
C PRO A 307 -17.09 27.04 45.42
N ARG A 308 -17.69 28.19 45.73
CA ARG A 308 -18.90 28.70 45.06
C ARG A 308 -18.70 28.87 43.55
N TYR A 309 -17.50 29.24 43.12
CA TYR A 309 -17.18 29.54 41.72
C TYR A 309 -16.38 28.42 41.03
N ALA A 310 -16.13 27.30 41.71
CA ALA A 310 -15.20 26.28 41.25
C ALA A 310 -15.57 25.63 39.88
N ASN A 311 -16.84 25.67 39.50
CA ASN A 311 -17.32 25.14 38.21
C ASN A 311 -17.65 26.24 37.19
N ALA A 312 -17.48 27.52 37.54
CA ALA A 312 -17.81 28.63 36.67
C ALA A 312 -16.71 28.87 35.63
N ASP A 313 -17.11 29.27 34.43
CA ASP A 313 -16.17 29.65 33.38
C ASP A 313 -15.96 31.17 33.43
N VAL A 314 -14.81 31.57 33.98
CA VAL A 314 -14.47 32.95 34.32
C VAL A 314 -13.55 33.52 33.24
N PRO A 315 -14.00 34.46 32.38
CA PRO A 315 -13.10 35.21 31.52
C PRO A 315 -12.32 36.22 32.37
N LEU A 316 -11.00 36.06 32.43
CA LEU A 316 -10.07 36.92 33.15
C LEU A 316 -9.19 37.69 32.16
N LEU A 317 -9.22 39.01 32.28
CA LEU A 317 -8.25 39.91 31.66
C LEU A 317 -7.19 40.27 32.70
N PHE A 318 -5.92 40.17 32.32
CA PHE A 318 -4.83 40.79 33.05
C PHE A 318 -4.38 42.02 32.30
N GLY A 319 -4.64 43.20 32.85
CA GLY A 319 -4.37 44.46 32.17
C GLY A 319 -4.65 45.70 32.99
N GLY A 320 -3.78 46.70 32.85
CA GLY A 320 -3.90 47.98 33.52
C GLY A 320 -4.17 49.13 32.55
N THR A 321 -4.84 50.18 33.02
CA THR A 321 -5.09 51.39 32.22
C THR A 321 -3.78 52.12 31.85
N TRP A 322 -2.70 51.91 32.63
CA TRP A 322 -1.36 52.45 32.33
C TRP A 322 -0.74 51.83 31.08
N CYS A 323 -1.02 50.55 30.80
CA CYS A 323 -0.41 49.83 29.68
C CYS A 323 -1.06 50.26 28.36
N HIS A 324 -0.24 50.65 27.39
CA HIS A 324 -0.72 50.95 26.04
C HIS A 324 -1.31 49.69 25.38
N ASN A 325 -0.71 48.51 25.51
CA ASN A 325 -1.27 47.31 24.87
C ASN A 325 -2.67 46.95 25.40
N THR A 326 -2.92 47.07 26.71
CA THR A 326 -4.23 46.73 27.30
C THR A 326 -5.33 47.66 26.81
N ARG A 327 -5.06 48.96 26.91
CA ARG A 327 -5.96 49.99 26.39
C ARG A 327 -6.27 49.72 24.89
N ALA A 328 -5.38 49.09 24.12
CA ALA A 328 -5.53 48.90 22.68
C ALA A 328 -6.57 47.91 22.25
N VAL A 329 -6.94 47.02 23.14
CA VAL A 329 -7.85 45.92 22.83
C VAL A 329 -9.07 45.96 23.72
N ILE A 330 -9.13 46.81 24.76
CA ILE A 330 -10.21 46.79 25.76
C ILE A 330 -11.60 47.06 25.14
N ALA A 331 -11.69 47.95 24.14
CA ALA A 331 -12.93 48.19 23.41
C ALA A 331 -13.38 46.95 22.61
N HIS A 332 -12.43 46.27 21.95
CA HIS A 332 -12.68 45.05 21.20
C HIS A 332 -13.06 43.88 22.11
N ILE A 333 -12.33 43.65 23.22
CA ILE A 333 -12.66 42.64 24.22
C ILE A 333 -14.09 42.85 24.76
N ASN A 334 -14.48 44.10 25.02
CA ASN A 334 -15.85 44.41 25.42
C ASN A 334 -16.87 44.07 24.33
N ALA A 335 -16.61 44.45 23.07
CA ALA A 335 -17.49 44.14 21.94
C ALA A 335 -17.61 42.63 21.68
N ASP A 336 -16.51 41.88 21.75
CA ASP A 336 -16.48 40.42 21.58
C ASP A 336 -17.23 39.72 22.72
N ALA A 337 -17.10 40.22 23.95
CA ALA A 337 -17.87 39.74 25.09
C ALA A 337 -19.38 40.01 24.91
N GLN A 338 -19.76 41.20 24.43
CA GLN A 338 -21.14 41.53 24.09
C GLN A 338 -21.70 40.59 23.01
N ALA A 339 -20.95 40.39 21.92
CA ALA A 339 -21.33 39.52 20.80
C ALA A 339 -21.46 38.05 21.22
N SER A 340 -20.63 37.60 22.15
CA SER A 340 -20.61 36.22 22.65
C SER A 340 -21.59 35.99 23.82
N GLY A 341 -22.30 37.03 24.27
CA GLY A 341 -23.24 36.94 25.40
C GLY A 341 -22.57 36.85 26.78
N VAL A 342 -21.25 37.01 26.86
CA VAL A 342 -20.48 37.04 28.11
C VAL A 342 -20.89 38.29 28.91
N LYS A 343 -21.25 38.08 30.19
CA LYS A 343 -21.79 39.15 31.05
C LYS A 343 -20.72 40.00 31.72
N THR A 344 -19.62 39.38 32.12
CA THR A 344 -18.53 40.05 32.81
C THR A 344 -17.19 39.43 32.40
N VAL A 345 -16.23 40.29 32.06
CA VAL A 345 -14.81 39.98 31.93
C VAL A 345 -14.11 40.62 33.13
N TYR A 346 -13.57 39.80 34.02
CA TYR A 346 -12.95 40.26 35.26
C TYR A 346 -11.51 40.69 35.00
N ASN A 347 -11.12 41.89 35.41
CA ASN A 347 -9.83 42.48 35.09
C ASN A 347 -8.96 42.72 36.32
N LEU A 348 -7.78 42.11 36.37
CA LEU A 348 -6.75 42.40 37.39
C LEU A 348 -5.59 43.18 36.77
N ASP A 349 -5.20 44.29 37.40
CA ASP A 349 -3.96 45.01 37.08
C ASP A 349 -2.79 44.44 37.91
N PHE A 350 -1.67 44.15 37.25
CA PHE A 350 -0.43 43.76 37.94
C PHE A 350 0.29 44.93 38.61
N SER A 351 -0.06 46.18 38.30
CA SER A 351 0.39 47.37 39.05
C SER A 351 -0.67 47.73 40.08
N LEU A 352 -0.36 47.51 41.37
CA LEU A 352 -1.32 47.76 42.44
C LEU A 352 -1.64 49.25 42.62
N PHE A 353 -0.82 50.19 42.11
CA PHE A 353 -1.13 51.64 42.05
C PHE A 353 -1.30 52.20 40.63
N SER A 354 -1.32 51.37 39.59
CA SER A 354 -1.46 51.78 38.17
C SER A 354 -0.47 52.88 37.73
N THR A 355 0.83 52.64 37.89
CA THR A 355 1.88 53.61 37.54
C THR A 355 2.54 53.26 36.21
N SER A 356 3.39 52.23 36.20
CA SER A 356 3.98 51.58 35.02
C SER A 356 4.78 50.34 35.43
N ASN A 357 5.32 49.60 34.45
CA ASN A 357 6.23 48.46 34.65
C ASN A 357 7.71 48.89 34.77
N GLY A 358 8.00 50.01 35.43
CA GLY A 358 9.35 50.53 35.63
C GLY A 358 10.11 49.80 36.73
N GLY A 359 11.43 49.65 36.59
CA GLY A 359 12.28 48.97 37.57
C GLY A 359 12.32 49.61 38.96
N THR A 360 11.81 50.82 39.15
CA THR A 360 11.70 51.51 40.45
C THR A 360 10.27 51.58 40.99
N ASN A 361 9.31 50.94 40.31
CA ASN A 361 7.91 50.89 40.73
C ASN A 361 7.68 49.62 41.54
N TYR A 362 7.74 49.74 42.85
CA TYR A 362 7.67 48.61 43.78
C TYR A 362 6.25 48.05 43.98
N ASP A 363 5.26 48.59 43.27
CA ASP A 363 3.88 48.12 43.27
C ASP A 363 3.50 47.18 42.13
N HIS A 364 4.41 46.99 41.18
CA HIS A 364 4.19 46.03 40.11
C HIS A 364 4.51 44.62 40.62
N ILE A 365 3.48 43.78 40.79
CA ILE A 365 3.63 42.43 41.37
C ILE A 365 4.32 41.46 40.42
N ARG A 366 4.24 41.68 39.11
CA ARG A 366 5.01 40.90 38.14
C ARG A 366 6.40 41.50 37.99
N THR A 367 7.44 40.77 38.36
CA THR A 367 8.84 41.22 38.28
C THR A 367 9.61 40.46 37.22
N SER A 368 10.73 41.01 36.73
CA SER A 368 11.66 40.31 35.84
C SER A 368 12.89 39.84 36.59
N GLY A 369 13.16 38.53 36.59
CA GLY A 369 14.36 37.96 37.20
C GLY A 369 14.26 37.77 38.71
N ALA A 370 15.39 37.85 39.40
CA ALA A 370 15.52 37.55 40.83
C ALA A 370 14.82 38.60 41.71
N PRO A 371 14.23 38.19 42.85
CA PRO A 371 13.74 39.13 43.85
C PRO A 371 14.87 40.06 44.30
N ARG A 372 14.52 41.33 44.48
CA ARG A 372 15.46 42.34 44.99
C ARG A 372 15.24 42.53 46.48
N PHE A 373 16.33 42.76 47.19
CA PHE A 373 16.34 42.86 48.64
C PHE A 373 16.86 44.21 49.11
N ALA A 374 16.29 44.68 50.21
CA ALA A 374 16.87 45.75 51.00
C ALA A 374 18.05 45.23 51.84
N PRO A 375 18.91 46.12 52.38
CA PRO A 375 20.03 45.72 53.25
C PRO A 375 19.60 44.94 54.51
N ASP A 376 18.34 45.07 54.94
CA ASP A 376 17.74 44.34 56.06
C ASP A 376 17.24 42.92 55.70
N GLY A 377 17.48 42.47 54.47
CA GLY A 377 17.11 41.14 53.98
C GLY A 377 15.65 40.99 53.57
N LYS A 378 14.84 42.06 53.65
CA LYS A 378 13.44 42.06 53.20
C LYS A 378 13.32 42.36 51.71
N LEU A 379 12.19 41.98 51.12
CA LEU A 379 11.91 42.21 49.72
C LEU A 379 11.69 43.71 49.44
N LEU A 380 12.10 44.18 48.25
CA LEU A 380 11.80 45.54 47.81
C LEU A 380 10.41 45.64 47.15
N ALA A 381 9.89 44.55 46.59
CA ALA A 381 8.59 44.52 45.93
C ALA A 381 7.87 43.19 46.24
N PRO A 382 6.53 43.17 46.28
CA PRO A 382 5.74 41.99 46.62
C PRO A 382 5.57 41.05 45.42
N GLY A 383 6.69 40.66 44.78
CA GLY A 383 6.70 39.82 43.57
C GLY A 383 6.14 38.40 43.76
N HIS A 384 5.94 38.00 45.01
CA HIS A 384 5.32 36.73 45.39
C HIS A 384 3.83 36.68 45.08
N LEU A 385 3.11 37.81 45.16
CA LEU A 385 1.67 37.87 44.85
C LEU A 385 1.40 37.38 43.42
N TYR A 386 2.21 37.81 42.46
CA TYR A 386 2.13 37.31 41.10
C TYR A 386 2.53 35.83 40.98
N GLY A 387 3.62 35.44 41.65
CA GLY A 387 4.14 34.08 41.58
C GLY A 387 3.15 33.05 42.13
N ASP A 388 2.58 33.32 43.31
CA ASP A 388 1.57 32.51 43.96
C ASP A 388 0.27 32.47 43.15
N LEU A 389 -0.18 33.61 42.60
CA LEU A 389 -1.34 33.66 41.70
C LEU A 389 -1.16 32.70 40.51
N VAL A 390 -0.05 32.82 39.80
CA VAL A 390 0.17 32.05 38.57
C VAL A 390 0.42 30.57 38.85
N ASN A 391 1.28 30.23 39.82
CA ASN A 391 1.61 28.82 40.07
C ASN A 391 0.48 28.06 40.77
N THR A 392 -0.33 28.71 41.59
CA THR A 392 -1.45 28.07 42.30
C THR A 392 -2.69 27.95 41.41
N TYR A 393 -3.08 29.04 40.74
CA TYR A 393 -4.38 29.09 40.04
C TYR A 393 -4.25 28.97 38.53
N LEU A 394 -3.10 29.29 37.92
CA LEU A 394 -2.90 29.24 36.47
C LEU A 394 -1.77 28.26 36.06
N PRO A 395 -1.69 27.04 36.63
CA PRO A 395 -0.53 26.14 36.45
C PRO A 395 -0.31 25.72 35.00
N ASN A 396 -1.37 25.65 34.20
CA ASN A 396 -1.33 25.27 32.78
C ASN A 396 -1.41 26.48 31.82
N ALA A 397 -1.38 27.73 32.31
CA ALA A 397 -1.21 28.89 31.44
C ALA A 397 0.13 28.83 30.70
N VAL A 398 0.14 29.36 29.48
CA VAL A 398 1.35 29.47 28.65
C VAL A 398 1.75 30.94 28.52
N ALA A 399 3.03 31.21 28.23
CA ALA A 399 3.53 32.58 28.11
C ALA A 399 4.73 32.62 27.17
N GLU A 400 4.94 33.76 26.52
CA GLU A 400 6.19 34.06 25.79
C GLU A 400 7.40 34.01 26.72
N TYR A 401 7.24 34.58 27.92
CA TYR A 401 8.23 34.54 28.99
C TYR A 401 8.04 33.27 29.84
N ALA A 402 8.64 32.19 29.36
CA ALA A 402 8.47 30.84 29.89
C ALA A 402 9.13 30.65 31.28
N LYS A 403 8.83 29.51 31.94
CA LYS A 403 9.41 29.16 33.24
C LYS A 403 10.89 28.75 33.10
N ALA A 404 11.64 28.72 34.19
CA ALA A 404 12.99 28.18 34.18
C ALA A 404 13.01 26.74 33.63
N GLY A 405 13.88 26.48 32.65
CA GLY A 405 14.00 25.18 31.98
C GLY A 405 13.19 25.03 30.68
N GLU A 406 12.34 26.00 30.34
CA GLU A 406 11.57 26.03 29.09
C GLU A 406 12.23 26.93 28.03
N PRO A 407 12.04 26.67 26.71
CA PRO A 407 12.48 27.60 25.67
C PRO A 407 11.88 28.99 25.87
N GLY A 408 12.70 30.04 25.80
CA GLY A 408 12.26 31.41 26.10
C GLY A 408 12.17 31.76 27.59
N ALA A 409 12.80 30.96 28.47
CA ALA A 409 12.79 31.17 29.92
C ALA A 409 13.17 32.61 30.32
N SER A 410 12.20 33.33 30.87
CA SER A 410 12.41 34.63 31.53
C SER A 410 11.41 34.73 32.70
N PRO A 411 11.52 33.86 33.71
CA PRO A 411 10.49 33.70 34.73
C PRO A 411 10.42 34.86 35.71
N ASN A 412 9.30 34.93 36.45
CA ASN A 412 9.19 35.67 37.70
C ASN A 412 9.75 34.76 38.79
N GLN A 413 10.88 35.14 39.39
CA GLN A 413 11.42 34.40 40.53
C GLN A 413 10.86 35.02 41.81
N TYR A 414 10.46 34.20 42.78
CA TYR A 414 9.83 34.67 44.00
C TYR A 414 9.97 33.67 45.14
N TYR A 415 9.78 34.15 46.37
CA TYR A 415 9.65 33.32 47.56
C TYR A 415 8.17 33.18 47.90
N PRO A 416 7.61 31.96 48.02
CA PRO A 416 6.19 31.77 48.30
C PRO A 416 5.73 32.53 49.55
N GLY A 417 4.61 33.24 49.45
CA GLY A 417 4.07 34.09 50.52
C GLY A 417 4.99 35.24 50.96
N GLY A 418 6.04 35.55 50.20
CA GLY A 418 7.03 36.57 50.55
C GLY A 418 8.06 36.12 51.59
N ASP A 419 8.03 34.86 52.01
CA ASP A 419 8.89 34.32 53.06
C ASP A 419 10.27 33.94 52.51
N THR A 420 11.27 34.78 52.75
CA THR A 420 12.63 34.63 52.25
C THR A 420 13.39 33.42 52.81
N THR A 421 12.81 32.73 53.81
CA THR A 421 13.34 31.45 54.32
C THR A 421 12.94 30.25 53.49
N GLN A 422 11.91 30.38 52.64
CA GLN A 422 11.48 29.32 51.74
C GLN A 422 12.40 29.17 50.53
N THR A 423 12.26 28.04 49.83
CA THR A 423 12.98 27.82 48.57
C THR A 423 12.46 28.75 47.49
N LEU A 424 13.37 29.43 46.79
CA LEU A 424 13.05 30.28 45.63
C LEU A 424 12.31 29.47 44.55
N GLN A 425 11.15 29.95 44.14
CA GLN A 425 10.31 29.38 43.09
C GLN A 425 10.35 30.24 41.81
N THR A 426 9.90 29.66 40.70
CA THR A 426 9.73 30.37 39.43
C THR A 426 8.32 30.20 38.89
N ALA A 427 7.76 31.28 38.33
CA ALA A 427 6.47 31.29 37.65
C ALA A 427 6.62 31.85 36.22
N ARG A 428 5.74 31.42 35.31
CA ARG A 428 5.64 31.99 33.95
C ARG A 428 5.21 33.46 34.03
N ARG A 429 5.62 34.27 33.05
CA ARG A 429 5.42 35.72 33.06
C ARG A 429 4.45 36.18 31.99
N LEU A 430 3.16 36.18 32.31
CA LEU A 430 2.07 36.73 31.49
C LEU A 430 2.27 38.22 31.21
N GLN A 431 2.36 38.59 29.94
CA GLN A 431 2.34 39.97 29.49
C GLN A 431 0.92 40.49 29.34
N VAL A 432 0.73 41.75 29.71
CA VAL A 432 -0.57 42.41 29.61
C VAL A 432 -0.72 43.10 28.24
N PRO A 433 -1.88 42.98 27.57
CA PRO A 433 -3.09 42.28 27.99
C PRO A 433 -3.00 40.76 27.77
N ALA A 434 -3.33 39.99 28.81
CA ALA A 434 -3.55 38.54 28.69
C ALA A 434 -5.02 38.24 28.99
N LEU A 435 -5.71 37.61 28.04
CA LEU A 435 -7.09 37.14 28.24
C LEU A 435 -7.07 35.62 28.35
N VAL A 436 -7.65 35.10 29.43
CA VAL A 436 -7.78 33.66 29.68
C VAL A 436 -9.22 33.32 30.09
N THR A 437 -9.62 32.10 29.81
CA THR A 437 -10.80 31.49 30.43
C THR A 437 -10.34 30.58 31.56
N TYR A 438 -10.86 30.81 32.77
CA TYR A 438 -10.53 30.05 33.97
C TYR A 438 -11.72 29.22 34.47
N ASN A 439 -11.48 28.00 34.90
CA ASN A 439 -12.44 27.16 35.61
C ASN A 439 -11.70 26.21 36.56
N GLN A 440 -11.88 26.36 37.87
CA GLN A 440 -11.09 25.65 38.89
C GLN A 440 -11.14 24.12 38.75
N ASN A 441 -12.31 23.58 38.39
CA ASN A 441 -12.53 22.13 38.27
C ASN A 441 -12.38 21.60 36.83
N HIS A 442 -12.00 22.44 35.87
CA HIS A 442 -11.79 22.01 34.49
C HIS A 442 -10.66 20.99 34.39
N LYS A 443 -10.90 19.99 33.55
CA LYS A 443 -9.94 18.95 33.22
C LYS A 443 -9.68 18.95 31.72
N ASP A 444 -8.43 18.77 31.34
CA ASP A 444 -8.06 18.61 29.94
C ASP A 444 -8.66 17.31 29.36
N ALA A 445 -8.45 17.10 28.05
CA ALA A 445 -8.91 15.89 27.37
C ALA A 445 -8.25 14.59 27.89
N LEU A 446 -7.23 14.67 28.76
CA LEU A 446 -6.59 13.53 29.43
C LEU A 446 -7.09 13.34 30.87
N GLY A 447 -7.96 14.22 31.37
CA GLY A 447 -8.48 14.17 32.73
C GLY A 447 -7.58 14.83 33.77
N ASN A 448 -6.49 15.50 33.38
CA ASN A 448 -5.62 16.25 34.29
C ASN A 448 -6.25 17.60 34.63
N ALA A 449 -5.98 18.11 35.83
CA ALA A 449 -6.41 19.46 36.21
C ALA A 449 -5.79 20.50 35.26
N ALA A 450 -6.63 21.27 34.58
CA ALA A 450 -6.23 22.25 33.59
C ALA A 450 -7.10 23.51 33.74
N PRO A 451 -7.00 24.24 34.86
CA PRO A 451 -7.94 25.30 35.17
C PRO A 451 -7.92 26.48 34.20
N VAL A 452 -6.84 26.69 33.44
CA VAL A 452 -6.86 27.59 32.29
C VAL A 452 -7.41 26.83 31.09
N VAL A 453 -8.65 27.11 30.74
CA VAL A 453 -9.39 26.41 29.67
C VAL A 453 -8.89 26.85 28.30
N ASP A 454 -8.83 28.16 28.06
CA ASP A 454 -8.37 28.77 26.81
C ASP A 454 -7.61 30.07 27.09
N GLN A 455 -6.79 30.51 26.15
CA GLN A 455 -5.94 31.69 26.27
C GLN A 455 -5.74 32.35 24.91
N ALA A 456 -5.88 33.68 24.88
CA ALA A 456 -5.58 34.48 23.69
C ALA A 456 -4.06 34.66 23.59
N ILE A 457 -3.40 33.77 22.84
CA ILE A 457 -1.96 33.76 22.63
C ILE A 457 -1.63 33.12 21.28
N ARG A 458 -0.54 33.56 20.64
CA ARG A 458 -0.01 32.85 19.48
C ARG A 458 0.79 31.65 19.94
N ILE A 459 0.45 30.47 19.42
CA ILE A 459 1.28 29.26 19.50
C ILE A 459 2.18 29.23 18.27
N ASN A 460 3.49 29.31 18.44
CA ASN A 460 4.46 29.30 17.34
C ASN A 460 4.74 27.88 16.85
N ASP A 461 5.10 27.70 15.57
CA ASP A 461 5.38 26.37 14.98
C ASP A 461 6.60 25.66 15.63
N ASN A 462 7.43 26.39 16.36
CA ASN A 462 8.58 25.85 17.12
C ASN A 462 8.22 25.45 18.57
N GLY A 463 6.94 25.50 18.95
CA GLY A 463 6.45 25.17 20.29
C GLY A 463 6.62 26.26 21.34
N THR A 464 7.14 27.45 20.98
CA THR A 464 7.12 28.62 21.88
C THR A 464 5.83 29.42 21.71
N TYR A 465 5.65 30.47 22.51
CA TYR A 465 4.46 31.31 22.48
C TYR A 465 4.83 32.77 22.23
N THR A 466 3.93 33.53 21.64
CA THR A 466 4.06 35.00 21.49
C THR A 466 2.81 35.65 22.05
N GLU A 467 2.99 36.59 22.99
CA GLU A 467 1.87 37.32 23.59
C GLU A 467 1.48 38.51 22.70
N TYR A 468 0.19 38.82 22.63
CA TYR A 468 -0.36 39.83 21.72
C TYR A 468 -0.12 41.27 22.22
N MET A 469 1.15 41.67 22.29
CA MET A 469 1.60 43.07 22.47
C MET A 469 1.48 43.82 21.14
N THR A 470 0.25 44.09 20.73
CA THR A 470 -0.04 44.51 19.36
C THR A 470 0.24 45.97 19.08
N GLU A 471 0.29 46.82 20.12
CA GLU A 471 0.22 48.27 19.93
C GLU A 471 -0.95 48.64 18.97
N TYR A 472 -2.09 47.93 19.06
CA TYR A 472 -3.14 47.86 18.02
C TYR A 472 -3.65 49.23 17.49
N TRP A 473 -3.78 50.27 18.30
CA TRP A 473 -4.20 51.60 17.81
C TRP A 473 -3.16 52.35 16.98
N TYR A 474 -1.89 51.94 16.98
CA TYR A 474 -0.91 52.50 16.05
C TYR A 474 -1.23 52.09 14.61
N VAL A 475 -2.14 51.12 14.46
CA VAL A 475 -2.43 50.44 13.21
C VAL A 475 -3.93 50.32 12.91
N ALA A 476 -4.80 50.54 13.90
CA ALA A 476 -6.25 50.49 13.76
C ALA A 476 -6.78 51.62 12.87
N GLY A 477 -7.65 51.28 11.91
CA GLY A 477 -8.34 52.25 11.05
C GLY A 477 -7.45 52.99 10.04
N HIS A 478 -6.17 52.61 9.92
CA HIS A 478 -5.17 53.31 9.11
C HIS A 478 -4.42 52.33 8.19
N ASP A 479 -4.49 52.57 6.87
CA ASP A 479 -3.64 51.92 5.87
C ASP A 479 -2.51 52.88 5.47
N TRP A 480 -1.67 53.21 6.44
CA TRP A 480 -0.59 54.16 6.23
C TRP A 480 0.60 53.47 5.56
N PRO A 481 1.13 54.02 4.45
CA PRO A 481 2.42 53.57 3.95
C PRO A 481 3.50 53.84 5.01
N ASN A 482 4.52 53.00 5.05
CA ASN A 482 5.66 53.17 5.95
C ASN A 482 6.48 54.42 5.51
N THR A 483 6.27 55.54 6.19
CA THR A 483 6.89 56.85 5.95
C THR A 483 7.57 57.35 7.22
N PRO A 484 8.54 58.29 7.15
CA PRO A 484 9.14 58.88 8.36
C PRO A 484 8.11 59.42 9.37
N GLU A 485 6.95 59.88 8.90
CA GLU A 485 5.85 60.42 9.71
C GLU A 485 4.98 59.33 10.37
N THR A 486 5.05 58.10 9.88
CA THR A 486 4.26 56.93 10.32
C THR A 486 5.14 55.80 10.87
N THR A 487 6.45 56.03 10.97
CA THR A 487 7.43 55.05 11.43
C THR A 487 7.36 54.87 12.95
N LEU A 488 7.12 53.64 13.40
CA LEU A 488 7.35 53.23 14.79
C LEU A 488 8.86 53.35 15.10
N ASN A 489 9.25 54.21 16.03
CA ASN A 489 10.59 54.36 16.65
C ASN A 489 11.79 53.79 15.83
N GLY A 490 12.41 54.59 14.95
CA GLY A 490 13.72 54.30 14.34
C GLY A 490 13.82 54.59 12.84
N SER A 491 15.04 54.51 12.27
CA SER A 491 15.26 54.58 10.82
C SER A 491 15.12 53.19 10.18
N LEU A 492 14.25 53.02 9.19
CA LEU A 492 14.07 51.75 8.46
C LEU A 492 14.67 51.83 7.04
N ALA A 493 15.10 50.67 6.53
CA ALA A 493 15.64 50.53 5.17
C ALA A 493 14.53 50.68 4.11
N ALA A 494 14.84 51.19 2.91
CA ALA A 494 13.87 51.26 1.82
C ALA A 494 13.35 49.86 1.43
N GLY A 495 12.02 49.69 1.27
CA GLY A 495 11.36 48.40 0.95
C GLY A 495 10.90 47.56 2.15
N SER A 496 11.04 48.11 3.35
CA SER A 496 10.68 47.54 4.66
C SER A 496 9.22 47.79 5.03
N ASP A 497 8.50 46.80 5.58
CA ASP A 497 7.08 46.92 5.92
C ASP A 497 6.70 46.37 7.31
N ARG A 498 7.45 46.79 8.32
CA ARG A 498 7.19 46.48 9.73
C ARG A 498 5.77 46.87 10.19
N LEU A 499 5.23 47.97 9.64
CA LEU A 499 3.90 48.47 10.01
C LEU A 499 2.77 47.56 9.51
N THR A 500 2.89 46.98 8.31
CA THR A 500 1.94 45.95 7.85
C THR A 500 2.02 44.68 8.68
N ASN A 501 3.22 44.21 9.05
CA ASN A 501 3.33 43.05 9.94
C ASN A 501 2.71 43.32 11.32
N ALA A 502 2.85 44.54 11.86
CA ALA A 502 2.19 44.94 13.10
C ALA A 502 0.66 44.92 12.96
N ARG A 503 0.10 45.45 11.86
CA ARG A 503 -1.35 45.42 11.53
C ARG A 503 -1.92 44.01 11.53
N ASP A 504 -1.26 43.12 10.80
CA ASP A 504 -1.73 41.75 10.67
C ASP A 504 -1.59 41.03 12.02
N PHE A 505 -0.48 41.22 12.74
CA PHE A 505 -0.32 40.68 14.10
C PHE A 505 -1.44 41.15 15.04
N ALA A 506 -1.84 42.42 14.90
CA ALA A 506 -2.98 43.01 15.60
C ALA A 506 -4.31 42.34 15.23
N SER A 507 -4.52 42.06 13.94
CA SER A 507 -5.73 41.38 13.45
C SER A 507 -5.83 39.94 13.96
N GLU A 508 -4.71 39.22 14.00
CA GLU A 508 -4.63 37.89 14.60
C GLU A 508 -4.91 37.91 16.11
N ALA A 509 -4.47 38.95 16.82
CA ALA A 509 -4.80 39.12 18.23
C ALA A 509 -6.30 39.32 18.47
N LEU A 510 -6.95 40.18 17.68
CA LEU A 510 -8.39 40.41 17.79
C LEU A 510 -9.18 39.13 17.52
N ASP A 511 -8.81 38.38 16.48
CA ASP A 511 -9.41 37.09 16.16
C ASP A 511 -9.22 36.09 17.32
N ALA A 512 -8.04 36.08 17.96
CA ALA A 512 -7.79 35.23 19.12
C ALA A 512 -8.60 35.63 20.37
N TYR A 513 -8.85 36.92 20.62
CA TYR A 513 -9.74 37.37 21.70
C TYR A 513 -11.20 36.98 21.42
N ALA A 514 -11.66 37.17 20.18
CA ALA A 514 -12.99 36.79 19.73
C ALA A 514 -13.20 35.26 19.84
N ASP A 515 -12.21 34.44 19.49
CA ASP A 515 -12.25 32.99 19.66
C ASP A 515 -12.43 32.58 21.13
N VAL A 516 -11.61 33.14 22.03
CA VAL A 516 -11.63 32.80 23.46
C VAL A 516 -12.98 33.15 24.09
N LEU A 517 -13.49 34.35 23.82
CA LEU A 517 -14.80 34.78 24.33
C LEU A 517 -15.96 34.08 23.63
N GLY A 518 -15.84 33.84 22.32
CA GLY A 518 -16.83 33.10 21.52
C GLY A 518 -16.99 31.67 21.99
N SER A 519 -15.91 31.05 22.47
CA SER A 519 -15.93 29.71 23.05
C SER A 519 -16.74 29.61 24.35
N LEU A 520 -17.04 30.75 25.00
CA LEU A 520 -17.93 30.83 26.16
C LEU A 520 -19.39 31.10 25.78
N GLY A 521 -19.63 31.38 24.50
CA GLY A 521 -20.95 31.62 23.92
C GLY A 521 -21.40 30.43 23.07
N SER A 522 -21.56 30.65 21.77
CA SER A 522 -22.08 29.64 20.83
C SER A 522 -21.04 29.08 19.85
N THR A 523 -19.80 29.57 19.89
CA THR A 523 -18.78 29.25 18.88
C THR A 523 -18.02 27.98 19.27
N HIS A 524 -18.44 26.85 18.69
CA HIS A 524 -17.82 25.54 18.93
C HIS A 524 -17.65 24.76 17.62
N TYR A 525 -16.44 24.28 17.37
CA TYR A 525 -16.07 23.56 16.16
C TYR A 525 -15.73 22.11 16.47
N LYS A 526 -16.26 21.20 15.64
CA LYS A 526 -15.89 19.78 15.67
C LYS A 526 -14.61 19.55 14.89
N SER A 527 -13.75 18.71 15.43
CA SER A 527 -12.49 18.31 14.79
C SER A 527 -12.51 16.85 14.33
N SER A 528 -11.62 16.53 13.40
CA SER A 528 -11.30 15.17 12.98
C SER A 528 -9.79 14.99 12.86
N THR A 529 -9.30 13.83 13.28
CA THR A 529 -7.88 13.45 13.20
C THR A 529 -7.70 12.41 12.09
N ALA A 530 -6.82 12.66 11.13
CA ALA A 530 -6.40 11.68 10.15
C ALA A 530 -4.95 11.27 10.43
N VAL A 531 -4.64 9.99 10.24
CA VAL A 531 -3.30 9.44 10.49
C VAL A 531 -2.85 8.62 9.30
N THR A 532 -1.60 8.81 8.92
CA THR A 532 -0.86 7.95 7.99
C THR A 532 0.38 7.43 8.69
N VAL A 533 0.79 6.21 8.37
CA VAL A 533 1.93 5.53 9.00
C VAL A 533 3.04 5.41 7.96
N GLY A 534 4.19 6.04 8.22
CA GLY A 534 5.21 6.28 7.21
C GLY A 534 4.69 7.27 6.16
N ASP A 535 4.66 6.84 4.90
CA ASP A 535 4.17 7.62 3.76
C ASP A 535 2.94 6.99 3.09
N SER A 536 2.28 6.04 3.76
CA SER A 536 1.17 5.27 3.21
C SER A 536 -0.07 5.39 4.08
N SER A 537 -1.25 5.39 3.43
CA SER A 537 -2.54 5.33 4.12
C SER A 537 -2.68 3.98 4.84
N SER A 538 -2.34 3.96 6.12
CA SER A 538 -2.48 2.82 7.01
C SER A 538 -2.77 3.35 8.41
N THR A 539 -3.65 2.66 9.13
CA THR A 539 -3.88 2.86 10.58
C THR A 539 -3.25 1.73 11.38
N ASP A 540 -2.50 0.83 10.75
CA ASP A 540 -1.92 -0.34 11.40
C ASP A 540 -0.41 -0.15 11.59
N LEU A 541 0.06 -0.45 12.80
CA LEU A 541 1.46 -0.44 13.21
C LEU A 541 2.07 -1.82 12.98
N VAL A 542 3.35 -1.85 12.61
CA VAL A 542 4.09 -3.10 12.39
C VAL A 542 5.02 -3.35 13.59
N PRO A 543 4.87 -4.46 14.34
CA PRO A 543 5.76 -4.83 15.44
C PRO A 543 7.24 -4.83 15.03
N GLY A 544 8.12 -4.51 15.97
CA GLY A 544 9.57 -4.44 15.73
C GLY A 544 10.04 -3.24 14.89
N THR A 545 9.14 -2.35 14.47
CA THR A 545 9.47 -1.12 13.74
C THR A 545 9.28 0.12 14.60
N THR A 546 9.97 1.21 14.26
CA THR A 546 9.78 2.56 14.84
C THR A 546 9.08 3.46 13.81
N PRO A 547 7.76 3.33 13.59
CA PRO A 547 7.08 4.06 12.54
C PRO A 547 7.02 5.55 12.88
N THR A 548 7.01 6.36 11.83
CA THR A 548 6.70 7.79 11.93
C THR A 548 5.25 7.97 11.50
N LEU A 549 4.41 8.45 12.40
CA LEU A 549 3.05 8.85 12.07
C LEU A 549 3.07 10.23 11.46
N SER A 550 2.37 10.44 10.35
CA SER A 550 2.01 11.76 9.87
C SER A 550 0.52 12.00 10.16
N ILE A 551 0.25 13.04 10.95
CA ILE A 551 -1.05 13.31 11.56
C ILE A 551 -1.57 14.64 11.05
N ASP A 552 -2.76 14.61 10.48
CA ASP A 552 -3.48 15.79 10.01
C ASP A 552 -4.73 16.02 10.87
N VAL A 553 -5.03 17.28 11.19
CA VAL A 553 -6.19 17.63 12.02
C VAL A 553 -6.95 18.75 11.35
N THR A 554 -8.25 18.53 11.16
CA THR A 554 -9.15 19.50 10.54
C THR A 554 -10.29 19.83 11.50
N ALA A 555 -10.70 21.09 11.59
CA ALA A 555 -11.91 21.50 12.30
C ALA A 555 -12.81 22.28 11.35
N SER A 556 -13.95 21.70 10.99
CA SER A 556 -14.83 22.27 9.95
C SER A 556 -15.44 23.58 10.43
N GLY A 557 -15.29 24.64 9.62
CA GLY A 557 -15.79 25.98 9.93
C GLY A 557 -14.84 26.86 10.76
N TYR A 558 -13.78 26.28 11.32
CA TYR A 558 -12.74 27.05 12.04
C TYR A 558 -11.70 27.56 11.05
N ALA A 559 -11.54 28.88 10.97
CA ALA A 559 -10.68 29.53 9.97
C ALA A 559 -10.02 30.79 10.55
N PRO A 560 -9.16 30.65 11.58
CA PRO A 560 -8.56 31.79 12.26
C PRO A 560 -7.62 32.54 11.31
N PHE A 561 -7.53 33.84 11.48
CA PHE A 561 -6.55 34.66 10.76
C PHE A 561 -5.17 34.45 11.37
N VAL A 562 -4.18 34.04 10.57
CA VAL A 562 -2.80 33.84 11.04
C VAL A 562 -1.80 34.63 10.23
N THR A 563 -0.77 35.10 10.92
CA THR A 563 0.38 35.78 10.30
C THR A 563 1.65 34.97 10.51
N PHE A 564 2.45 34.83 9.47
CA PHE A 564 3.64 33.99 9.51
C PHE A 564 4.90 34.77 9.90
N ASN A 565 4.85 36.09 9.82
CA ASN A 565 5.90 36.98 10.29
C ASN A 565 5.66 37.39 11.76
N GLY A 566 6.75 37.71 12.47
CA GLY A 566 6.66 38.41 13.75
C GLY A 566 6.41 39.91 13.57
N ASN A 567 5.77 40.56 14.56
CA ASN A 567 5.56 42.01 14.59
C ASN A 567 6.87 42.83 14.60
N ALA A 568 7.96 42.25 15.10
CA ALA A 568 9.29 42.85 15.14
C ALA A 568 10.09 42.64 13.84
N VAL A 569 9.54 41.89 12.87
CA VAL A 569 10.25 41.49 11.67
C VAL A 569 9.96 42.47 10.53
N ASN A 570 11.01 42.81 9.79
CA ASN A 570 10.94 43.76 8.71
C ASN A 570 10.91 43.07 7.34
N LEU A 571 9.77 42.44 7.03
CA LEU A 571 9.54 41.66 5.81
C LEU A 571 8.18 42.02 5.17
N PRO A 572 7.99 41.75 3.86
CA PRO A 572 6.67 41.88 3.22
C PRO A 572 5.60 41.04 3.92
N ARG A 573 4.35 41.49 3.83
CA ARG A 573 3.16 40.83 4.37
C ARG A 573 3.16 39.32 4.09
N ASN A 574 2.95 38.52 5.13
CA ASN A 574 2.78 37.08 5.01
C ASN A 574 1.69 36.60 5.97
N THR A 575 0.50 36.31 5.43
CA THR A 575 -0.72 35.97 6.17
C THR A 575 -1.46 34.84 5.49
N GLY A 576 -2.26 34.10 6.24
CA GLY A 576 -3.09 33.03 5.72
C GLY A 576 -4.23 32.67 6.67
N THR A 577 -5.00 31.67 6.29
CA THR A 577 -5.97 31.02 7.18
C THR A 577 -5.26 29.92 7.96
N GLY A 578 -5.40 29.94 9.28
CA GLY A 578 -4.76 28.98 10.16
C GLY A 578 -5.51 27.65 10.21
N SER A 579 -4.82 26.65 10.73
CA SER A 579 -5.39 25.34 11.08
C SER A 579 -5.78 25.25 12.56
N PRO A 580 -6.48 24.19 12.98
CA PRO A 580 -6.79 23.96 14.38
C PRO A 580 -5.53 24.04 15.23
N ALA A 581 -5.54 24.92 16.22
CA ALA A 581 -4.46 25.04 17.19
C ALA A 581 -4.58 23.96 18.27
N GLY A 582 -3.48 23.58 18.89
CA GLY A 582 -3.44 22.56 19.95
C GLY A 582 -2.39 21.49 19.66
N SER A 583 -2.51 20.34 20.32
CA SER A 583 -1.51 19.28 20.25
C SER A 583 -2.13 17.92 20.01
N VAL A 584 -1.36 17.05 19.37
CA VAL A 584 -1.66 15.63 19.21
C VAL A 584 -0.73 14.79 20.09
N ILE A 585 -1.29 13.70 20.62
CA ILE A 585 -0.57 12.69 21.39
C ILE A 585 -0.91 11.30 20.85
N VAL A 586 -0.13 10.32 21.26
CA VAL A 586 -0.45 8.90 21.07
C VAL A 586 -0.61 8.25 22.44
N LEU A 587 -1.67 7.47 22.61
CA LEU A 587 -1.94 6.66 23.79
C LEU A 587 -1.85 5.19 23.43
N ASP A 588 -1.26 4.37 24.30
CA ASP A 588 -1.29 2.92 24.17
C ASP A 588 -2.67 2.33 24.56
N GLN A 589 -2.78 1.01 24.54
CA GLN A 589 -4.00 0.27 24.87
C GLN A 589 -4.47 0.49 26.32
N ASP A 590 -3.55 0.81 27.23
CA ASP A 590 -3.81 1.08 28.65
C ASP A 590 -4.12 2.57 28.91
N GLY A 591 -3.98 3.41 27.89
CA GLY A 591 -4.18 4.86 27.98
C GLY A 591 -2.95 5.64 28.43
N HIS A 592 -1.76 5.03 28.46
CA HIS A 592 -0.52 5.75 28.74
C HIS A 592 -0.02 6.48 27.50
N GLN A 593 0.49 7.69 27.70
CA GLN A 593 1.05 8.48 26.62
C GLN A 593 2.36 7.89 26.09
N VAL A 594 2.45 7.72 24.78
CA VAL A 594 3.62 7.25 24.06
C VAL A 594 4.25 8.42 23.31
N GLY A 595 5.47 8.81 23.73
CA GLY A 595 6.16 9.97 23.18
C GLY A 595 5.69 11.30 23.79
N ALA A 596 6.33 12.40 23.39
CA ALA A 596 5.94 13.75 23.81
C ALA A 596 4.78 14.27 22.94
N PRO A 597 3.91 15.16 23.48
CA PRO A 597 2.90 15.82 22.66
C PRO A 597 3.56 16.66 21.56
N VAL A 598 2.94 16.67 20.38
CA VAL A 598 3.39 17.48 19.24
C VAL A 598 2.35 18.54 18.93
N ALA A 599 2.75 19.80 18.96
CA ALA A 599 1.89 20.93 18.60
C ALA A 599 1.60 20.93 17.09
N LEU A 600 0.36 21.26 16.72
CA LEU A 600 -0.04 21.41 15.33
C LEU A 600 0.59 22.66 14.71
N ASN A 601 0.92 22.57 13.42
CA ASN A 601 1.45 23.70 12.66
C ASN A 601 0.34 24.72 12.38
N ARG A 602 0.62 26.02 12.55
CA ARG A 602 -0.33 27.10 12.29
C ARG A 602 -0.78 27.14 10.83
N ALA A 603 0.14 26.83 9.90
CA ALA A 603 -0.11 26.84 8.45
C ALA A 603 -0.89 25.62 7.93
N GLY A 604 -1.14 24.59 8.75
CA GLY A 604 -1.93 23.42 8.35
C GLY A 604 -1.20 22.27 7.69
N SER A 605 0.12 22.18 7.87
CA SER A 605 0.85 20.98 7.45
C SER A 605 0.68 19.86 8.49
N PRO A 606 0.56 18.59 8.06
CA PRO A 606 0.59 17.45 8.96
C PRO A 606 1.83 17.46 9.86
N VAL A 607 1.68 16.99 11.09
CA VAL A 607 2.77 16.87 12.06
C VAL A 607 3.22 15.42 12.17
N SER A 608 4.50 15.24 12.52
CA SER A 608 5.09 13.91 12.61
C SER A 608 5.35 13.49 14.06
N ILE A 609 4.96 12.26 14.42
CA ILE A 609 5.32 11.61 15.69
C ILE A 609 6.05 10.31 15.38
N THR A 610 7.30 10.18 15.82
CA THR A 610 8.01 8.90 15.77
C THR A 610 7.70 8.09 17.01
N LEU A 611 7.17 6.88 16.82
CA LEU A 611 6.87 5.95 17.90
C LEU A 611 8.08 5.07 18.25
N PRO A 612 8.19 4.62 19.51
CA PRO A 612 9.18 3.62 19.91
C PRO A 612 8.91 2.27 19.22
N ALA A 613 9.90 1.37 19.27
CA ALA A 613 9.74 0.03 18.72
C ALA A 613 8.72 -0.77 19.53
N PHE A 614 7.77 -1.40 18.85
CA PHE A 614 6.77 -2.26 19.49
C PHE A 614 7.26 -3.70 19.59
N THR A 615 6.81 -4.41 20.61
CA THR A 615 7.13 -5.81 20.83
C THR A 615 6.00 -6.73 20.37
N SER A 616 6.31 -7.99 20.08
CA SER A 616 5.35 -8.95 19.51
C SER A 616 4.19 -9.31 20.44
N ASP A 617 4.32 -9.05 21.74
CA ASP A 617 3.26 -9.20 22.75
C ASP A 617 2.21 -8.09 22.69
N GLN A 618 2.48 -6.98 22.00
CA GLN A 618 1.54 -5.86 21.80
C GLN A 618 0.63 -6.07 20.58
N ILE A 619 0.74 -7.20 19.87
CA ILE A 619 -0.08 -7.48 18.69
C ILE A 619 -1.54 -7.61 19.07
N GLY A 620 -2.40 -6.86 18.37
CA GLY A 620 -3.83 -6.75 18.67
C GLY A 620 -4.20 -5.56 19.55
N ASP A 621 -3.21 -4.87 20.13
CA ASP A 621 -3.44 -3.62 20.85
C ASP A 621 -4.03 -2.55 19.92
N VAL A 622 -4.95 -1.77 20.47
CA VAL A 622 -5.55 -0.59 19.86
C VAL A 622 -5.04 0.64 20.59
N TRP A 623 -4.07 1.28 19.97
CA TRP A 623 -3.54 2.57 20.37
C TRP A 623 -4.42 3.68 19.81
N LYS A 624 -4.26 4.90 20.30
CA LYS A 624 -5.09 6.04 19.94
C LYS A 624 -4.24 7.26 19.64
N VAL A 625 -4.38 7.82 18.44
CA VAL A 625 -3.89 9.18 18.15
C VAL A 625 -4.98 10.15 18.55
N LYS A 626 -4.72 10.96 19.56
CA LYS A 626 -5.68 11.90 20.12
C LYS A 626 -5.23 13.33 19.88
N TYR A 627 -6.06 14.11 19.20
CA TYR A 627 -5.97 15.56 19.20
C TYR A 627 -6.68 16.07 20.46
N LEU A 628 -5.98 16.90 21.25
CA LEU A 628 -6.45 17.32 22.57
C LEU A 628 -7.51 18.43 22.53
N GLY A 629 -7.79 19.00 21.36
CA GLY A 629 -8.67 20.17 21.24
C GLY A 629 -7.96 21.49 21.57
N ARG A 630 -8.74 22.58 21.61
CA ARG A 630 -8.35 23.91 22.10
C ARG A 630 -9.54 24.48 22.88
N GLY A 631 -9.36 24.67 24.19
CA GLY A 631 -10.41 25.19 25.09
C GLY A 631 -11.77 24.56 24.84
N TYR A 632 -12.81 25.40 24.79
CA TYR A 632 -14.14 25.00 24.33
C TYR A 632 -14.37 25.28 22.84
N SER A 633 -13.47 26.03 22.19
CA SER A 633 -13.63 26.46 20.80
C SER A 633 -13.51 25.27 19.84
N ILE A 634 -12.59 24.34 20.09
CA ILE A 634 -12.38 23.16 19.25
C ILE A 634 -12.39 21.89 20.10
N THR A 635 -13.35 21.00 19.85
CA THR A 635 -13.46 19.74 20.59
C THR A 635 -12.29 18.81 20.30
N SER A 636 -11.93 17.92 21.22
CA SER A 636 -10.95 16.85 20.96
C SER A 636 -11.46 15.83 19.94
N SER A 637 -10.55 15.15 19.24
CA SER A 637 -10.86 14.03 18.32
C SER A 637 -9.84 12.90 18.47
N THR A 638 -10.22 11.67 18.13
CA THR A 638 -9.36 10.48 18.27
C THR A 638 -9.47 9.58 17.06
N THR A 639 -8.36 8.95 16.68
CA THR A 639 -8.28 7.93 15.63
C THR A 639 -7.51 6.73 16.17
N ASP A 640 -8.10 5.54 16.03
CA ASP A 640 -7.50 4.29 16.48
C ASP A 640 -6.33 3.88 15.56
N LEU A 641 -5.28 3.34 16.18
CA LEU A 641 -4.14 2.70 15.54
C LEU A 641 -4.02 1.26 16.03
N LYS A 642 -4.04 0.27 15.15
CA LYS A 642 -3.96 -1.14 15.57
C LYS A 642 -2.54 -1.65 15.43
N VAL A 643 -2.02 -2.34 16.43
CA VAL A 643 -0.77 -3.08 16.27
C VAL A 643 -1.07 -4.36 15.49
N GLY A 644 -0.73 -4.32 14.20
CA GLY A 644 -1.00 -5.38 13.24
C GLY A 644 -0.05 -6.56 13.37
N LYS A 645 -0.39 -7.66 12.71
CA LYS A 645 0.49 -8.82 12.59
C LYS A 645 1.51 -8.57 11.49
N GLN A 646 2.79 -8.85 11.74
CA GLN A 646 3.82 -8.85 10.69
C GLN A 646 4.05 -10.27 10.19
N SER A 647 4.34 -10.48 8.91
CA SER A 647 4.92 -11.74 8.44
C SER A 647 5.53 -11.58 7.05
N SER A 648 6.63 -12.26 6.81
CA SER A 648 7.20 -12.47 5.48
C SER A 648 7.51 -13.95 5.31
N VAL A 649 7.14 -14.52 4.17
CA VAL A 649 7.62 -15.82 3.72
C VAL A 649 8.44 -15.64 2.47
N THR A 650 9.63 -16.21 2.46
CA THR A 650 10.50 -16.28 1.27
C THR A 650 10.63 -17.73 0.85
N LEU A 651 10.79 -17.95 -0.45
CA LEU A 651 10.99 -19.28 -1.01
C LEU A 651 12.36 -19.33 -1.67
N ALA A 652 13.24 -20.20 -1.16
CA ALA A 652 14.57 -20.42 -1.69
C ALA A 652 14.83 -21.91 -1.90
N GLY A 653 15.88 -22.23 -2.64
CA GLY A 653 16.19 -23.61 -3.02
C GLY A 653 15.48 -24.04 -4.31
N GLY A 654 15.54 -25.34 -4.58
CA GLY A 654 15.15 -25.94 -5.85
C GLY A 654 16.12 -25.63 -6.99
N THR A 655 16.34 -26.60 -7.89
CA THR A 655 17.03 -26.31 -9.15
C THR A 655 16.01 -25.68 -10.12
N PRO A 656 16.34 -24.58 -10.82
CA PRO A 656 15.39 -23.93 -11.74
C PRO A 656 14.97 -24.85 -12.90
N SER A 657 15.71 -25.94 -13.12
CA SER A 657 15.33 -27.00 -14.04
C SER A 657 15.69 -28.37 -13.50
N THR A 658 14.73 -29.29 -13.55
CA THR A 658 14.89 -30.72 -13.25
C THR A 658 14.38 -31.58 -14.42
N THR A 659 14.46 -32.90 -14.32
CA THR A 659 13.88 -33.85 -15.30
C THR A 659 12.81 -34.70 -14.61
N VAL A 660 11.79 -35.14 -15.35
CA VAL A 660 10.76 -36.06 -14.83
C VAL A 660 11.42 -37.25 -14.10
N GLY A 661 10.90 -37.61 -12.93
CA GLY A 661 11.45 -38.69 -12.08
C GLY A 661 12.43 -38.22 -10.99
N THR A 662 12.72 -36.92 -10.90
CA THR A 662 13.62 -36.35 -9.87
C THR A 662 12.85 -35.42 -8.93
N ALA A 663 12.92 -35.67 -7.62
CA ALA A 663 12.35 -34.78 -6.61
C ALA A 663 13.19 -33.49 -6.46
N VAL A 664 12.54 -32.39 -6.06
CA VAL A 664 13.19 -31.09 -5.87
C VAL A 664 12.80 -30.51 -4.52
N ASP A 665 13.79 -30.15 -3.71
CA ASP A 665 13.54 -29.56 -2.39
C ASP A 665 13.58 -28.03 -2.47
N TYR A 666 12.53 -27.41 -1.93
CA TYR A 666 12.46 -25.99 -1.62
C TYR A 666 12.46 -25.80 -0.10
N THR A 667 12.95 -24.65 0.34
CA THR A 667 12.88 -24.19 1.72
C THR A 667 12.12 -22.88 1.74
N ALA A 668 10.99 -22.87 2.44
CA ALA A 668 10.32 -21.63 2.78
C ALA A 668 10.88 -21.12 4.11
N THR A 669 11.28 -19.86 4.16
CA THR A 669 11.73 -19.20 5.40
C THR A 669 10.70 -18.17 5.80
N VAL A 670 10.18 -18.29 7.02
CA VAL A 670 9.20 -17.37 7.61
C VAL A 670 9.86 -16.42 8.60
N THR A 671 9.14 -15.38 9.03
CA THR A 671 9.59 -14.51 10.13
C THR A 671 9.92 -15.34 11.38
N ALA A 672 11.05 -15.02 12.05
CA ALA A 672 11.50 -15.78 13.22
C ALA A 672 10.44 -15.80 14.32
N GLY A 673 10.14 -16.98 14.86
CA GLY A 673 9.09 -17.17 15.88
C GLY A 673 7.69 -17.47 15.32
N ALA A 674 7.48 -17.37 14.00
CA ALA A 674 6.23 -17.80 13.38
C ALA A 674 6.01 -19.31 13.52
N THR A 675 4.76 -19.71 13.76
CA THR A 675 4.35 -21.10 13.97
C THR A 675 3.33 -21.54 12.92
N GLY A 676 3.06 -22.85 12.82
CA GLY A 676 2.08 -23.40 11.88
C GLY A 676 2.72 -24.10 10.68
N THR A 677 2.14 -23.93 9.49
CA THR A 677 2.54 -24.63 8.26
C THR A 677 2.72 -23.67 7.09
N VAL A 678 3.58 -24.04 6.13
CA VAL A 678 3.70 -23.39 4.82
C VAL A 678 3.26 -24.35 3.73
N SER A 679 2.57 -23.82 2.72
CA SER A 679 2.06 -24.54 1.55
C SER A 679 2.80 -24.11 0.28
N LEU A 680 3.35 -25.04 -0.49
CA LEU A 680 3.85 -24.78 -1.84
C LEU A 680 2.71 -24.89 -2.85
N LEU A 681 2.46 -23.81 -3.57
CA LEU A 681 1.40 -23.69 -4.58
C LEU A 681 2.00 -23.62 -5.99
N GLY A 682 1.16 -23.80 -7.02
CA GLY A 682 1.55 -23.63 -8.43
C GLY A 682 1.97 -24.91 -9.17
N LEU A 683 1.87 -26.07 -8.50
CA LEU A 683 2.07 -27.40 -9.09
C LEU A 683 0.74 -28.08 -9.41
N PRO A 684 0.71 -29.07 -10.34
CA PRO A 684 -0.48 -29.86 -10.60
C PRO A 684 -0.75 -30.83 -9.45
N GLY A 685 -1.96 -30.79 -8.89
CA GLY A 685 -2.38 -31.59 -7.73
C GLY A 685 -2.67 -30.73 -6.50
N ASP A 686 -2.71 -31.37 -5.32
CA ASP A 686 -2.89 -30.67 -4.04
C ASP A 686 -1.63 -29.91 -3.64
N ALA A 687 -1.79 -28.86 -2.82
CA ALA A 687 -0.68 -28.11 -2.26
C ALA A 687 0.22 -28.99 -1.41
N ILE A 688 1.54 -28.79 -1.51
CA ILE A 688 2.51 -29.51 -0.68
C ILE A 688 2.67 -28.73 0.61
N THR A 689 2.28 -29.31 1.75
CA THR A 689 2.31 -28.63 3.04
C THR A 689 3.39 -29.18 3.95
N SER A 690 4.02 -28.30 4.73
CA SER A 690 5.06 -28.68 5.69
C SER A 690 5.00 -27.78 6.93
N ALA A 691 5.29 -28.35 8.10
CA ALA A 691 5.31 -27.62 9.36
C ALA A 691 6.54 -26.73 9.47
N ILE A 692 6.38 -25.61 10.15
CA ILE A 692 7.48 -24.68 10.44
C ILE A 692 8.29 -25.23 11.62
N ALA A 693 9.60 -25.37 11.42
CA ALA A 693 10.59 -25.70 12.44
C ALA A 693 11.77 -24.74 12.32
N ASP A 694 12.16 -24.13 13.45
CA ASP A 694 13.26 -23.15 13.53
C ASP A 694 13.19 -22.03 12.48
N GLY A 695 11.97 -21.53 12.20
CA GLY A 695 11.72 -20.45 11.23
C GLY A 695 11.72 -20.89 9.76
N THR A 696 11.75 -22.19 9.47
CA THR A 696 11.74 -22.72 8.10
C THR A 696 10.77 -23.88 7.90
N ALA A 697 10.33 -24.11 6.67
CA ALA A 697 9.55 -25.27 6.27
C ALA A 697 10.17 -25.92 5.02
N ALA A 698 10.50 -27.21 5.10
CA ALA A 698 11.05 -27.98 3.99
C ALA A 698 9.92 -28.53 3.11
N LEU A 699 9.94 -28.17 1.83
CA LEU A 699 8.89 -28.46 0.85
C LEU A 699 9.47 -29.29 -0.30
N THR A 700 9.18 -30.58 -0.32
CA THR A 700 9.70 -31.50 -1.35
C THR A 700 8.70 -31.69 -2.49
N VAL A 701 9.05 -31.19 -3.67
CA VAL A 701 8.32 -31.45 -4.91
C VAL A 701 8.52 -32.91 -5.33
N PRO A 702 7.44 -33.69 -5.51
CA PRO A 702 7.57 -35.12 -5.78
C PRO A 702 8.10 -35.39 -7.20
N ALA A 703 8.80 -36.51 -7.36
CA ALA A 703 9.34 -36.98 -8.64
C ALA A 703 8.27 -37.27 -9.72
N THR A 704 6.99 -37.29 -9.34
CA THR A 704 5.84 -37.57 -10.21
C THR A 704 5.32 -36.35 -10.96
N VAL A 705 5.83 -35.15 -10.69
CA VAL A 705 5.40 -33.93 -11.41
C VAL A 705 5.70 -34.08 -12.91
N PRO A 706 4.69 -33.92 -13.80
CA PRO A 706 4.88 -34.06 -15.23
C PRO A 706 5.83 -33.02 -15.83
N ALA A 707 6.34 -33.28 -17.04
CA ALA A 707 7.14 -32.30 -17.76
C ALA A 707 6.32 -31.02 -18.05
N GLY A 708 6.89 -29.87 -17.78
CA GLY A 708 6.22 -28.58 -17.88
C GLY A 708 7.04 -27.45 -17.24
N THR A 709 6.53 -26.23 -17.36
CA THR A 709 7.07 -25.06 -16.66
C THR A 709 6.02 -24.59 -15.66
N TYR A 710 6.39 -24.55 -14.39
CA TYR A 710 5.53 -24.21 -13.27
C TYR A 710 6.04 -22.94 -12.59
N THR A 711 5.11 -22.12 -12.13
CA THR A 711 5.41 -20.95 -11.31
C THR A 711 4.95 -21.26 -9.89
N VAL A 712 5.90 -21.49 -8.99
CA VAL A 712 5.62 -21.92 -7.62
C VAL A 712 5.81 -20.79 -6.62
N THR A 713 4.96 -20.77 -5.60
CA THR A 713 5.00 -19.80 -4.50
C THR A 713 4.81 -20.52 -3.17
N ALA A 714 5.47 -20.05 -2.11
CA ALA A 714 5.19 -20.49 -0.75
C ALA A 714 4.14 -19.58 -0.11
N ALA A 715 3.10 -20.17 0.46
CA ALA A 715 2.03 -19.49 1.17
C ALA A 715 2.08 -19.88 2.66
N TYR A 716 2.24 -18.88 3.52
CA TYR A 716 2.09 -19.01 4.96
C TYR A 716 0.73 -18.42 5.36
N GLU A 717 -0.10 -19.18 6.07
CA GLU A 717 -1.47 -18.79 6.42
C GLU A 717 -1.55 -17.82 7.62
N GLY A 718 -0.42 -17.54 8.27
CA GLY A 718 -0.40 -16.77 9.52
C GLY A 718 -0.68 -17.61 10.76
N ASP A 719 -0.56 -16.98 11.93
CA ASP A 719 -0.92 -17.57 13.22
C ASP A 719 -1.54 -16.51 14.15
N GLY A 720 -1.54 -16.74 15.47
CA GLY A 720 -2.06 -15.79 16.46
C GLY A 720 -1.34 -14.44 16.48
N VAL A 721 -0.09 -14.39 16.01
CA VAL A 721 0.88 -13.28 16.14
C VAL A 721 1.32 -12.78 14.76
N TYR A 722 1.49 -13.65 13.77
CA TYR A 722 2.01 -13.32 12.43
C TYR A 722 0.92 -13.37 11.35
N ALA A 723 0.97 -12.46 10.38
CA ALA A 723 0.00 -12.39 9.28
C ALA A 723 0.21 -13.51 8.24
N SER A 724 -0.79 -13.75 7.40
CA SER A 724 -0.58 -14.56 6.20
C SER A 724 0.35 -13.84 5.22
N SER A 725 1.24 -14.55 4.55
CA SER A 725 2.12 -13.99 3.52
C SER A 725 2.36 -14.98 2.38
N VAL A 726 2.73 -14.47 1.21
CA VAL A 726 3.06 -15.28 0.01
C VAL A 726 4.42 -14.81 -0.52
N SER A 727 5.27 -15.76 -0.90
CA SER A 727 6.59 -15.46 -1.45
C SER A 727 6.51 -14.92 -2.88
N GLU A 728 7.58 -14.27 -3.33
CA GLU A 728 7.81 -14.06 -4.76
C GLU A 728 7.78 -15.40 -5.53
N PRO A 729 7.28 -15.41 -6.78
CA PRO A 729 7.18 -16.62 -7.58
C PRO A 729 8.56 -17.12 -8.05
N VAL A 730 8.78 -18.42 -7.94
CA VAL A 730 9.96 -19.12 -8.48
C VAL A 730 9.54 -19.98 -9.67
N THR A 731 10.32 -19.97 -10.75
CA THR A 731 10.04 -20.82 -11.92
C THR A 731 10.72 -22.18 -11.77
N LEU A 732 9.95 -23.26 -11.90
CA LEU A 732 10.43 -24.64 -11.97
C LEU A 732 10.17 -25.22 -13.37
N THR A 733 11.22 -25.59 -14.09
CA THR A 733 11.09 -26.29 -15.39
C THR A 733 11.41 -27.78 -15.26
N VAL A 734 10.41 -28.64 -15.38
CA VAL A 734 10.56 -30.10 -15.44
C VAL A 734 10.69 -30.53 -16.91
N LYS A 735 11.87 -31.00 -17.30
CA LYS A 735 12.19 -31.45 -18.66
C LYS A 735 11.80 -32.92 -18.88
N LYS A 736 11.46 -33.24 -20.13
CA LYS A 736 11.31 -34.64 -20.58
C LYS A 736 12.66 -35.35 -20.58
N VAL A 737 12.65 -36.66 -20.30
CA VAL A 737 13.84 -37.52 -20.32
C VAL A 737 14.33 -37.71 -21.76
N ALA A 738 15.60 -37.44 -22.03
CA ALA A 738 16.18 -37.61 -23.37
C ALA A 738 16.17 -39.07 -23.85
N THR A 739 15.96 -39.30 -25.15
CA THR A 739 16.02 -40.65 -25.76
C THR A 739 17.00 -40.74 -26.92
N THR A 740 17.47 -41.96 -27.21
CA THR A 740 18.34 -42.29 -28.35
C THR A 740 17.73 -43.42 -29.17
N ALA A 741 17.53 -43.21 -30.48
CA ALA A 741 17.03 -44.23 -31.40
C ALA A 741 18.17 -44.84 -32.25
N THR A 742 18.10 -46.14 -32.52
CA THR A 742 19.03 -46.89 -33.39
C THR A 742 18.26 -47.80 -34.35
N LEU A 743 18.80 -48.05 -35.55
CA LEU A 743 18.18 -48.85 -36.61
C LEU A 743 19.14 -49.94 -37.11
N SER A 744 18.68 -51.18 -37.21
CA SER A 744 19.41 -52.31 -37.82
C SER A 744 18.52 -53.07 -38.81
N ALA A 745 19.09 -53.48 -39.95
CA ALA A 745 18.43 -54.31 -40.97
C ALA A 745 19.49 -54.98 -41.85
N ALA A 746 19.09 -55.96 -42.66
CA ALA A 746 19.99 -56.52 -43.68
C ALA A 746 20.33 -55.43 -44.74
N THR A 747 21.59 -55.38 -45.18
CA THR A 747 22.05 -54.41 -46.19
C THR A 747 21.88 -54.90 -47.64
N THR A 748 21.59 -56.19 -47.84
CA THR A 748 21.27 -56.76 -49.16
C THR A 748 20.12 -57.77 -49.09
N ALA A 749 19.34 -57.87 -50.16
CA ALA A 749 18.22 -58.82 -50.31
C ALA A 749 18.10 -59.31 -51.75
N SER A 750 17.46 -60.47 -51.95
CA SER A 750 17.12 -60.96 -53.29
C SER A 750 15.70 -60.53 -53.66
N TYR A 751 15.43 -60.31 -54.95
CA TYR A 751 14.08 -59.99 -55.41
C TYR A 751 13.08 -61.07 -54.97
N GLY A 752 12.01 -60.67 -54.30
CA GLY A 752 11.00 -61.57 -53.75
C GLY A 752 11.20 -61.97 -52.28
N THR A 753 12.18 -61.41 -51.55
CA THR A 753 12.37 -61.67 -50.11
C THR A 753 12.03 -60.44 -49.27
N ALA A 754 11.21 -60.59 -48.23
CA ALA A 754 10.94 -59.53 -47.26
C ALA A 754 12.15 -59.29 -46.34
N VAL A 755 12.38 -58.04 -45.92
CA VAL A 755 13.47 -57.65 -45.01
C VAL A 755 12.88 -57.13 -43.71
N LYS A 756 13.40 -57.57 -42.56
CA LYS A 756 13.01 -57.02 -41.25
C LYS A 756 14.01 -55.95 -40.82
N ALA A 757 13.51 -54.81 -40.38
CA ALA A 757 14.26 -53.70 -39.81
C ALA A 757 13.88 -53.53 -38.34
N THR A 758 14.85 -53.57 -37.44
CA THR A 758 14.67 -53.42 -36.00
C THR A 758 15.08 -52.02 -35.57
N VAL A 759 14.19 -51.31 -34.89
CA VAL A 759 14.45 -50.01 -34.28
C VAL A 759 14.51 -50.19 -32.76
N LYS A 760 15.54 -49.67 -32.10
CA LYS A 760 15.65 -49.64 -30.64
C LYS A 760 15.75 -48.21 -30.13
N VAL A 761 14.92 -47.86 -29.15
CA VAL A 761 14.91 -46.55 -28.48
C VAL A 761 15.22 -46.75 -26.99
N THR A 762 16.17 -46.00 -26.46
CA THR A 762 16.56 -46.04 -25.04
C THR A 762 16.46 -44.66 -24.41
N ALA A 763 15.99 -44.57 -23.16
CA ALA A 763 16.00 -43.34 -22.38
C ALA A 763 17.32 -43.17 -21.62
N ALA A 764 17.74 -41.92 -21.40
CA ALA A 764 18.91 -41.60 -20.60
C ALA A 764 18.78 -42.02 -19.12
N SER A 765 17.54 -42.08 -18.60
CA SER A 765 17.25 -42.59 -17.25
C SER A 765 17.38 -44.12 -17.13
N GLY A 766 17.42 -44.84 -18.25
CA GLY A 766 17.35 -46.31 -18.27
C GLY A 766 15.92 -46.88 -18.23
N ASP A 767 14.90 -46.02 -18.08
CA ASP A 767 13.50 -46.45 -18.03
C ASP A 767 13.03 -47.06 -19.37
N PRO A 768 12.08 -48.02 -19.33
CA PRO A 768 11.46 -48.55 -20.54
C PRO A 768 10.77 -47.45 -21.36
N VAL A 769 11.24 -47.24 -22.60
CA VAL A 769 10.61 -46.31 -23.54
C VAL A 769 9.41 -46.99 -24.22
N THR A 770 8.23 -46.41 -24.07
CA THR A 770 6.98 -46.85 -24.70
C THR A 770 6.59 -45.90 -25.84
N GLY A 771 5.76 -46.37 -26.78
CA GLY A 771 5.24 -45.53 -27.88
C GLY A 771 5.52 -46.13 -29.26
N THR A 772 5.47 -45.30 -30.30
CA THR A 772 5.59 -45.76 -31.70
C THR A 772 6.81 -45.18 -32.40
N VAL A 773 7.41 -45.97 -33.29
CA VAL A 773 8.47 -45.55 -34.20
C VAL A 773 8.00 -45.64 -35.64
N THR A 774 8.52 -44.74 -36.47
CA THR A 774 8.20 -44.67 -37.90
C THR A 774 9.46 -44.94 -38.72
N LEU A 775 9.38 -45.87 -39.68
CA LEU A 775 10.43 -46.20 -40.65
C LEU A 775 10.05 -45.66 -42.04
N THR A 776 10.97 -44.95 -42.69
CA THR A 776 10.80 -44.36 -44.02
C THR A 776 11.94 -44.77 -44.95
N GLY A 777 11.83 -44.51 -46.26
CA GLY A 777 12.93 -44.70 -47.22
C GLY A 777 12.81 -45.89 -48.18
N ALA A 778 11.74 -46.69 -48.06
CA ALA A 778 11.44 -47.81 -48.95
C ALA A 778 9.97 -47.85 -49.39
N GLY A 779 9.37 -46.68 -49.65
CA GLY A 779 7.97 -46.51 -50.03
C GLY A 779 7.22 -45.64 -49.03
N ALA A 780 5.95 -45.97 -48.78
CA ALA A 780 5.14 -45.33 -47.72
C ALA A 780 5.78 -45.53 -46.34
N ALA A 781 5.55 -44.59 -45.43
CA ALA A 781 6.01 -44.70 -44.05
C ALA A 781 5.35 -45.90 -43.35
N LEU A 782 6.15 -46.67 -42.62
CA LEU A 782 5.71 -47.85 -41.88
C LEU A 782 5.90 -47.58 -40.38
N THR A 783 4.89 -47.87 -39.57
CA THR A 783 4.94 -47.64 -38.11
C THR A 783 4.97 -48.96 -37.35
N ALA A 784 5.65 -48.98 -36.20
CA ALA A 784 5.61 -50.09 -35.26
C ALA A 784 5.69 -49.59 -33.82
N THR A 785 5.03 -50.31 -32.91
CA THR A 785 5.04 -49.99 -31.47
C THR A 785 6.28 -50.58 -30.80
N LEU A 786 6.91 -49.82 -29.91
CA LEU A 786 8.01 -50.27 -29.06
C LEU A 786 7.51 -51.29 -28.03
N SER A 787 8.25 -52.38 -27.87
CA SER A 787 8.08 -53.36 -26.79
C SER A 787 8.48 -52.74 -25.43
N GLY A 788 8.19 -53.44 -24.34
CA GLY A 788 8.68 -53.08 -22.99
C GLY A 788 10.22 -53.07 -22.83
N THR A 789 10.97 -53.45 -23.87
CA THR A 789 12.44 -53.33 -23.93
C THR A 789 12.90 -52.23 -24.90
N GLY A 790 11.98 -51.36 -25.34
CA GLY A 790 12.26 -50.26 -26.26
C GLY A 790 12.61 -50.71 -27.67
N GLN A 791 12.09 -51.86 -28.15
CA GLN A 791 12.38 -52.37 -29.49
C GLN A 791 11.11 -52.52 -30.34
N ALA A 792 11.21 -52.20 -31.63
CA ALA A 792 10.14 -52.39 -32.61
C ALA A 792 10.71 -53.01 -33.89
N VAL A 793 9.99 -53.96 -34.48
CA VAL A 793 10.39 -54.62 -35.74
C VAL A 793 9.41 -54.24 -36.85
N VAL A 794 9.93 -53.63 -37.91
CA VAL A 794 9.20 -53.24 -39.11
C VAL A 794 9.56 -54.18 -40.25
N THR A 795 8.57 -54.76 -40.94
CA THR A 795 8.80 -55.65 -42.08
C THR A 795 8.62 -54.91 -43.40
N LEU A 796 9.67 -54.87 -44.23
CA LEU A 796 9.66 -54.30 -45.57
C LEU A 796 9.03 -55.27 -46.59
N PRO A 797 8.32 -54.77 -47.61
CA PRO A 797 7.67 -55.62 -48.62
C PRO A 797 8.63 -56.52 -49.39
N ALA A 798 8.23 -57.76 -49.69
CA ALA A 798 8.99 -58.68 -50.56
C ALA A 798 9.02 -58.27 -52.04
N THR A 799 8.16 -57.30 -52.41
CA THR A 799 7.97 -56.79 -53.78
C THR A 799 8.86 -55.60 -54.12
N LEU A 800 9.80 -55.23 -53.24
CA LEU A 800 10.76 -54.16 -53.53
C LEU A 800 11.51 -54.46 -54.84
N ALA A 801 11.51 -53.47 -55.73
CA ALA A 801 12.20 -53.56 -57.01
C ALA A 801 13.71 -53.70 -56.79
N VAL A 802 14.40 -54.28 -57.78
CA VAL A 802 15.87 -54.43 -57.79
C VAL A 802 16.53 -53.03 -57.87
N LYS A 803 16.84 -52.44 -56.70
CA LYS A 803 17.57 -51.17 -56.51
C LYS A 803 18.03 -50.99 -55.05
N SER A 804 18.69 -49.87 -54.75
CA SER A 804 19.08 -49.46 -53.38
C SER A 804 18.06 -48.52 -52.73
N TYR A 805 17.82 -48.69 -51.43
CA TYR A 805 16.89 -47.94 -50.57
C TYR A 805 17.63 -47.38 -49.33
N ALA A 806 17.31 -46.17 -48.88
CA ALA A 806 17.94 -45.53 -47.71
C ALA A 806 16.92 -45.39 -46.55
N LEU A 807 16.98 -46.30 -45.59
CA LEU A 807 16.01 -46.46 -44.51
C LEU A 807 16.30 -45.54 -43.31
N LYS A 808 15.31 -44.81 -42.78
CA LYS A 808 15.47 -43.96 -41.58
C LYS A 808 14.34 -44.20 -40.58
N ALA A 809 14.66 -44.32 -39.29
CA ALA A 809 13.69 -44.47 -38.22
C ALA A 809 13.60 -43.23 -37.32
N SER A 810 12.40 -42.91 -36.82
CA SER A 810 12.14 -41.80 -35.89
C SER A 810 11.14 -42.18 -34.78
N TYR A 811 11.40 -41.71 -33.57
CA TYR A 811 10.54 -41.78 -32.38
C TYR A 811 10.08 -40.36 -32.01
N ALA A 812 8.77 -40.14 -31.89
CA ALA A 812 8.19 -38.81 -31.70
C ALA A 812 8.25 -38.30 -30.24
N GLY A 813 8.61 -39.15 -29.28
CA GLY A 813 8.48 -38.83 -27.85
C GLY A 813 7.06 -39.05 -27.30
N ASN A 814 6.88 -38.80 -26.01
CA ASN A 814 5.61 -38.76 -25.30
C ASN A 814 5.69 -37.74 -24.13
N ASP A 815 4.79 -37.78 -23.15
CA ASP A 815 4.78 -36.82 -22.03
C ASP A 815 6.00 -36.93 -21.11
N THR A 816 6.63 -38.10 -21.05
CA THR A 816 7.80 -38.37 -20.21
C THR A 816 9.11 -38.32 -20.99
N PHE A 817 9.12 -38.79 -22.24
CA PHE A 817 10.32 -39.02 -23.05
C PHE A 817 10.40 -38.07 -24.25
N ALA A 818 11.56 -37.49 -24.50
CA ALA A 818 11.82 -36.63 -25.66
C ALA A 818 11.93 -37.43 -26.97
N ALA A 819 11.70 -36.75 -28.11
CA ALA A 819 11.83 -37.31 -29.44
C ALA A 819 13.28 -37.66 -29.83
N SER A 820 13.47 -38.64 -30.72
CA SER A 820 14.79 -39.03 -31.26
C SER A 820 14.70 -39.68 -32.65
N ALA A 821 15.79 -39.69 -33.41
CA ALA A 821 15.82 -40.25 -34.78
C ALA A 821 17.18 -40.86 -35.13
N THR A 822 17.19 -41.77 -36.10
CA THR A 822 18.41 -42.47 -36.56
C THR A 822 19.05 -41.77 -37.76
N ALA A 823 20.34 -42.07 -37.99
CA ALA A 823 20.97 -41.90 -39.31
C ALA A 823 20.37 -42.90 -40.34
N PRO A 824 20.49 -42.64 -41.66
CA PRO A 824 19.97 -43.55 -42.69
C PRO A 824 20.81 -44.84 -42.86
N LEU A 825 20.16 -45.97 -43.14
CA LEU A 825 20.73 -47.30 -43.40
C LEU A 825 20.40 -47.78 -44.82
N THR A 826 21.39 -48.20 -45.61
CA THR A 826 21.19 -48.62 -47.01
C THR A 826 20.85 -50.11 -47.18
N LEU A 827 19.81 -50.43 -47.96
CA LEU A 827 19.39 -51.78 -48.38
C LEU A 827 19.40 -51.94 -49.91
N ALA A 828 20.11 -52.94 -50.46
CA ALA A 828 20.16 -53.21 -51.91
C ALA A 828 19.48 -54.54 -52.32
N VAL A 829 18.55 -54.50 -53.29
CA VAL A 829 17.81 -55.68 -53.81
C VAL A 829 18.40 -56.19 -55.14
N LYS A 830 18.64 -57.51 -55.31
CA LYS A 830 19.34 -58.16 -56.48
C LYS A 830 18.47 -59.17 -57.29
N PRO A 831 18.74 -59.44 -58.59
CA PRO A 831 17.98 -60.38 -59.45
C PRO A 831 18.39 -61.88 -59.29
N LEU A 832 17.64 -62.82 -59.92
CA LEU A 832 17.78 -64.29 -59.81
C LEU A 832 18.56 -64.94 -60.99
N THR A 833 19.12 -66.15 -60.83
CA THR A 833 19.94 -66.84 -61.87
C THR A 833 19.14 -67.85 -62.75
N ALA A 834 19.63 -68.29 -63.94
CA ALA A 834 18.88 -69.16 -64.90
C ALA A 834 19.62 -70.42 -65.45
N LYS A 835 18.89 -71.46 -65.92
CA LYS A 835 19.41 -72.76 -66.43
C LYS A 835 18.61 -73.34 -67.65
N ALA A 836 19.27 -73.87 -68.70
CA ALA A 836 18.63 -74.39 -69.95
C ALA A 836 19.05 -75.82 -70.42
N SER A 837 18.22 -76.52 -71.24
CA SER A 837 18.47 -77.88 -71.82
C SER A 837 17.76 -78.21 -73.15
N ILE A 838 18.24 -79.18 -73.97
CA ILE A 838 17.64 -79.67 -75.25
C ILE A 838 17.27 -81.18 -75.18
N THR A 839 16.12 -81.60 -75.72
CA THR A 839 15.68 -83.02 -75.78
C THR A 839 16.10 -83.73 -77.09
N ALA A 840 16.65 -84.97 -77.00
CA ALA A 840 17.42 -85.66 -78.03
C ALA A 840 16.65 -86.12 -79.30
N VAL A 841 17.16 -85.74 -80.48
CA VAL A 841 16.71 -86.23 -81.81
C VAL A 841 17.94 -86.74 -82.57
N THR A 842 18.17 -88.07 -82.55
CA THR A 842 19.45 -88.65 -82.96
C THR A 842 19.53 -89.03 -84.44
N SER A 843 18.41 -89.38 -85.08
CA SER A 843 18.39 -89.70 -86.52
C SER A 843 17.07 -89.40 -87.23
N SER A 844 17.11 -89.20 -88.55
CA SER A 844 15.99 -89.04 -89.47
C SER A 844 16.33 -89.65 -90.84
N THR A 845 15.34 -89.72 -91.73
CA THR A 845 15.48 -90.16 -93.12
C THR A 845 15.16 -89.00 -94.06
N TYR A 846 15.81 -88.96 -95.22
CA TYR A 846 15.57 -87.94 -96.24
C TYR A 846 14.09 -87.94 -96.63
N GLY A 847 13.45 -86.77 -96.54
CA GLY A 847 12.01 -86.61 -96.73
C GLY A 847 11.19 -86.52 -95.44
N LYS A 848 11.79 -86.54 -94.23
CA LYS A 848 11.08 -86.33 -92.95
C LYS A 848 11.60 -85.10 -92.16
N SER A 849 10.68 -84.26 -91.69
CA SER A 849 10.97 -83.13 -90.79
C SER A 849 11.26 -83.59 -89.35
N VAL A 850 12.05 -82.83 -88.58
CA VAL A 850 12.49 -83.19 -87.21
C VAL A 850 12.09 -82.10 -86.21
N LYS A 851 11.52 -82.44 -85.05
CA LYS A 851 11.17 -81.47 -83.98
C LYS A 851 12.21 -81.49 -82.86
N VAL A 852 12.66 -80.32 -82.41
CA VAL A 852 13.66 -80.11 -81.33
C VAL A 852 13.03 -79.30 -80.20
N THR A 853 13.11 -79.76 -78.95
CA THR A 853 12.54 -79.07 -77.77
C THR A 853 13.63 -78.51 -76.85
N VAL A 854 13.47 -77.28 -76.35
CA VAL A 854 14.37 -76.59 -75.39
C VAL A 854 13.61 -76.19 -74.11
N LYS A 855 14.20 -76.35 -72.91
CA LYS A 855 13.61 -75.96 -71.60
C LYS A 855 14.50 -74.95 -70.82
N VAL A 856 13.93 -73.98 -70.11
CA VAL A 856 14.64 -72.96 -69.27
C VAL A 856 13.91 -72.68 -67.93
N VAL A 857 14.66 -72.60 -66.81
CA VAL A 857 14.15 -72.31 -65.44
C VAL A 857 15.02 -71.30 -64.66
N ASP A 858 14.48 -70.62 -63.65
CA ASP A 858 15.18 -69.73 -62.70
C ASP A 858 15.83 -70.49 -61.52
N SER A 859 16.56 -69.78 -60.64
CA SER A 859 17.30 -70.35 -59.50
C SER A 859 16.40 -70.94 -58.40
N ARG A 860 15.11 -70.63 -58.43
CA ARG A 860 14.10 -71.23 -57.55
C ARG A 860 13.42 -72.43 -58.23
N GLY A 861 13.85 -72.80 -59.43
CA GLY A 861 13.26 -73.87 -60.23
C GLY A 861 11.97 -73.47 -60.95
N LYS A 862 11.58 -72.18 -60.94
CA LYS A 862 10.37 -71.71 -61.62
C LYS A 862 10.64 -71.56 -63.12
N ALA A 863 9.63 -71.83 -63.95
CA ALA A 863 9.73 -71.65 -65.39
C ALA A 863 10.14 -70.21 -65.73
N ALA A 864 11.19 -70.07 -66.54
CA ALA A 864 11.61 -68.76 -67.06
C ALA A 864 10.69 -68.33 -68.21
N THR A 865 10.43 -67.03 -68.32
CA THR A 865 9.70 -66.42 -69.43
C THR A 865 10.67 -65.80 -70.43
N GLY A 866 10.31 -65.69 -71.71
CA GLY A 866 11.16 -65.07 -72.73
C GLY A 866 11.37 -65.95 -73.96
N LYS A 867 12.46 -65.73 -74.71
CA LYS A 867 12.70 -66.37 -76.01
C LYS A 867 13.98 -67.21 -76.03
N VAL A 868 13.97 -68.27 -76.85
CA VAL A 868 15.12 -69.15 -77.12
C VAL A 868 15.38 -69.26 -78.63
N THR A 869 16.65 -69.24 -79.03
CA THR A 869 17.08 -69.36 -80.44
C THR A 869 17.90 -70.64 -80.67
N LEU A 870 17.57 -71.44 -81.71
CA LEU A 870 18.24 -72.68 -82.14
C LEU A 870 18.99 -72.50 -83.48
N THR A 871 20.23 -73.00 -83.57
CA THR A 871 21.07 -72.98 -84.77
C THR A 871 21.70 -74.34 -85.08
N GLY A 872 22.26 -74.51 -86.30
CA GLY A 872 23.16 -75.63 -86.64
C GLY A 872 22.60 -76.75 -87.53
N ALA A 873 21.33 -76.64 -87.97
CA ALA A 873 20.74 -77.47 -89.02
C ALA A 873 19.83 -76.64 -89.94
N GLY A 874 20.40 -76.11 -91.03
CA GLY A 874 19.74 -75.08 -91.85
C GLY A 874 19.82 -73.70 -91.20
N SER A 875 18.87 -72.81 -91.52
CA SER A 875 18.80 -71.45 -90.97
C SER A 875 18.44 -71.43 -89.47
N ALA A 876 18.90 -70.40 -88.75
CA ALA A 876 18.57 -70.16 -87.35
C ALA A 876 17.05 -69.97 -87.13
N ARG A 877 16.53 -70.41 -85.99
CA ARG A 877 15.10 -70.31 -85.65
C ARG A 877 14.89 -69.96 -84.19
N THR A 878 13.95 -69.06 -83.90
CA THR A 878 13.62 -68.61 -82.56
C THR A 878 12.21 -69.03 -82.17
N ALA A 879 12.01 -69.37 -80.90
CA ALA A 879 10.72 -69.70 -80.31
C ALA A 879 10.60 -69.11 -78.89
N THR A 880 9.38 -68.71 -78.53
CA THR A 880 9.06 -68.20 -77.19
C THR A 880 8.88 -69.37 -76.22
N LEU A 881 9.37 -69.22 -74.99
CA LEU A 881 9.14 -70.17 -73.90
C LEU A 881 7.68 -70.12 -73.47
N SER A 882 7.06 -71.28 -73.34
CA SER A 882 5.73 -71.46 -72.76
C SER A 882 5.72 -71.07 -71.27
N SER A 883 4.53 -71.08 -70.67
CA SER A 883 4.35 -70.99 -69.21
C SER A 883 5.09 -72.08 -68.42
N THR A 884 5.46 -73.19 -69.08
CA THR A 884 6.26 -74.28 -68.51
C THR A 884 7.76 -74.15 -68.82
N GLY A 885 8.17 -73.04 -69.42
CA GLY A 885 9.55 -72.75 -69.75
C GLY A 885 10.07 -73.59 -70.91
N GLN A 886 9.24 -73.98 -71.89
CA GLN A 886 9.63 -74.83 -73.01
C GLN A 886 9.36 -74.19 -74.38
N ALA A 887 10.19 -74.52 -75.38
CA ALA A 887 10.04 -74.09 -76.76
C ALA A 887 10.33 -75.25 -77.74
N VAL A 888 9.46 -75.46 -78.75
CA VAL A 888 9.60 -76.53 -79.77
C VAL A 888 9.90 -75.93 -81.15
N ILE A 889 10.93 -76.41 -81.83
CA ILE A 889 11.47 -75.87 -83.08
C ILE A 889 11.56 -76.99 -84.14
N THR A 890 10.95 -76.81 -85.33
CA THR A 890 10.83 -77.86 -86.36
C THR A 890 11.80 -77.66 -87.53
N LEU A 891 12.73 -78.60 -87.76
CA LEU A 891 13.69 -78.71 -88.87
C LEU A 891 13.07 -79.27 -90.18
N PRO A 892 13.52 -78.81 -91.38
CA PRO A 892 12.86 -79.13 -92.65
C PRO A 892 13.09 -80.58 -93.12
N ALA A 893 12.18 -81.10 -93.96
CA ALA A 893 12.24 -82.47 -94.49
C ALA A 893 13.27 -82.68 -95.62
N SER A 894 13.76 -81.59 -96.22
CA SER A 894 14.73 -81.58 -97.31
C SER A 894 16.19 -81.62 -96.85
N LEU A 895 16.45 -81.80 -95.55
CA LEU A 895 17.81 -81.89 -95.03
C LEU A 895 18.58 -82.98 -95.76
N ALA A 896 19.73 -82.59 -96.34
CA ALA A 896 20.60 -83.53 -97.04
C ALA A 896 21.04 -84.67 -96.11
N VAL A 897 21.28 -85.84 -96.71
CA VAL A 897 21.75 -87.07 -96.06
C VAL A 897 23.15 -86.83 -95.45
N LYS A 898 23.21 -86.36 -94.19
CA LYS A 898 24.43 -86.12 -93.38
C LYS A 898 24.10 -85.91 -91.88
N SER A 899 25.12 -85.69 -91.04
CA SER A 899 24.97 -85.33 -89.61
C SER A 899 25.06 -83.80 -89.37
N TYR A 900 24.31 -83.29 -88.39
CA TYR A 900 24.18 -81.88 -87.96
C TYR A 900 24.42 -81.72 -86.44
N ALA A 901 24.92 -80.56 -85.99
CA ALA A 901 25.11 -80.20 -84.57
C ALA A 901 24.25 -78.97 -84.21
N LEU A 902 23.51 -79.00 -83.10
CA LEU A 902 22.48 -78.03 -82.70
C LEU A 902 22.89 -77.22 -81.46
N LYS A 903 22.55 -75.91 -81.39
CA LYS A 903 22.79 -75.01 -80.22
C LYS A 903 21.56 -74.13 -79.91
N ALA A 904 21.15 -74.06 -78.65
CA ALA A 904 20.06 -73.21 -78.12
C ALA A 904 20.56 -72.10 -77.17
N THR A 905 19.97 -70.90 -77.19
CA THR A 905 20.41 -69.72 -76.39
C THR A 905 19.23 -68.90 -75.84
N TYR A 906 19.26 -68.52 -74.54
CA TYR A 906 18.27 -67.71 -73.79
C TYR A 906 18.90 -66.43 -73.20
N ALA A 907 18.26 -65.28 -73.38
CA ALA A 907 18.87 -63.95 -73.12
C ALA A 907 18.59 -63.32 -71.73
N GLY A 908 17.69 -63.87 -70.90
CA GLY A 908 17.33 -63.29 -69.58
C GLY A 908 16.19 -62.25 -69.59
N THR A 909 15.83 -61.75 -68.40
CA THR A 909 14.82 -60.71 -68.08
C THR A 909 15.34 -59.78 -66.95
N SER A 910 14.58 -58.73 -66.57
CA SER A 910 14.94 -57.81 -65.46
C SER A 910 15.04 -58.47 -64.09
N THR A 911 14.47 -59.66 -63.91
CA THR A 911 14.47 -60.41 -62.65
C THR A 911 15.22 -61.75 -62.74
N VAL A 912 15.66 -62.17 -63.93
CA VAL A 912 16.29 -63.48 -64.20
C VAL A 912 17.44 -63.39 -65.23
N THR A 913 18.64 -63.92 -64.96
CA THR A 913 19.82 -63.85 -65.88
C THR A 913 19.75 -64.75 -67.16
N SER A 914 20.74 -64.69 -68.07
CA SER A 914 20.84 -65.42 -69.38
C SER A 914 21.53 -66.83 -69.34
N THR A 915 21.32 -67.74 -70.32
CA THR A 915 21.94 -69.11 -70.40
C THR A 915 21.90 -69.84 -71.79
N THR A 916 22.58 -71.01 -72.00
CA THR A 916 22.67 -71.78 -73.32
C THR A 916 22.70 -73.34 -73.21
N ALA A 917 22.46 -74.10 -74.32
CA ALA A 917 22.49 -75.60 -74.42
C ALA A 917 22.81 -76.19 -75.84
N THR A 918 23.21 -77.48 -76.03
CA THR A 918 23.63 -78.11 -77.35
C THR A 918 23.21 -79.60 -77.60
N ALA A 919 23.13 -80.09 -78.87
CA ALA A 919 22.75 -81.49 -79.29
C ALA A 919 23.24 -81.93 -80.73
N LYS A 920 22.98 -83.18 -81.24
CA LYS A 920 23.36 -83.68 -82.62
C LYS A 920 22.21 -84.47 -83.34
N LEU A 921 22.15 -84.47 -84.70
CA LEU A 921 21.13 -85.13 -85.57
C LEU A 921 21.71 -85.77 -86.87
N LYS A 922 21.40 -87.03 -87.23
CA LYS A 922 21.85 -87.72 -88.49
C LYS A 922 20.73 -88.01 -89.52
N VAL A 923 20.91 -87.77 -90.83
CA VAL A 923 19.90 -88.05 -91.89
C VAL A 923 20.36 -89.15 -92.89
N THR A 924 19.52 -90.14 -93.24
CA THR A 924 19.80 -91.29 -94.16
C THR A 924 18.96 -91.32 -95.47
N GLN A 925 19.24 -92.21 -96.45
CA GLN A 925 18.57 -92.28 -97.77
C GLN A 925 17.05 -92.59 -97.72
N GLY A 926 16.29 -92.08 -98.70
CA GLY A 926 14.84 -92.27 -98.83
C GLY A 926 14.42 -93.42 -99.76
N LYS A 927 13.10 -93.65 -99.92
CA LYS A 927 12.52 -94.66 -100.85
C LYS A 927 11.79 -93.98 -102.01
N VAL A 928 11.87 -94.54 -103.24
CA VAL A 928 11.01 -94.09 -104.37
C VAL A 928 9.57 -94.57 -104.18
N SER A 929 8.59 -93.83 -104.72
CA SER A 929 7.16 -94.09 -104.47
C SER A 929 6.54 -95.11 -105.44
N LYS A 930 6.90 -95.11 -106.72
CA LYS A 930 6.34 -96.06 -107.71
C LYS A 930 7.24 -96.24 -108.93
N VAL A 931 7.31 -97.46 -109.48
CA VAL A 931 7.91 -97.76 -110.79
C VAL A 931 6.80 -98.25 -111.71
N VAL A 932 6.57 -97.61 -112.86
CA VAL A 932 5.48 -97.94 -113.78
C VAL A 932 6.03 -98.09 -115.20
N THR A 933 5.59 -99.14 -115.90
CA THR A 933 5.89 -99.35 -117.31
C THR A 933 4.61 -99.20 -118.12
N LYS A 934 4.62 -98.40 -119.18
CA LYS A 934 3.50 -98.23 -120.10
C LYS A 934 3.95 -98.55 -121.52
N VAL A 935 3.28 -99.50 -122.15
CA VAL A 935 3.46 -99.80 -123.57
C VAL A 935 2.61 -98.79 -124.34
N THR A 936 3.27 -97.87 -125.04
CA THR A 936 2.60 -96.78 -125.76
C THR A 936 2.21 -97.18 -127.18
N LYS A 937 2.93 -98.14 -127.76
CA LYS A 937 2.58 -98.75 -129.04
C LYS A 937 2.82 -100.25 -128.93
N ALA A 938 1.77 -101.05 -129.06
CA ALA A 938 1.90 -102.49 -129.04
C ALA A 938 2.56 -102.99 -130.35
N PRO A 939 3.54 -103.91 -130.27
CA PRO A 939 4.11 -104.56 -131.45
C PRO A 939 3.11 -105.53 -132.10
N THR A 940 3.29 -105.75 -133.40
CA THR A 940 2.53 -106.70 -134.23
C THR A 940 3.50 -107.67 -134.90
N THR A 941 2.99 -108.71 -135.58
CA THR A 941 3.84 -109.62 -136.36
C THR A 941 4.60 -108.90 -137.48
N LYS A 942 4.11 -107.74 -137.93
CA LYS A 942 4.67 -106.95 -139.04
C LYS A 942 5.41 -105.66 -138.63
N LYS A 943 5.09 -105.06 -137.47
CA LYS A 943 5.67 -103.77 -137.02
C LYS A 943 6.07 -103.80 -135.54
N GLY A 944 7.19 -103.16 -135.22
CA GLY A 944 7.62 -102.93 -133.83
C GLY A 944 6.72 -101.95 -133.06
N GLY A 945 6.89 -101.96 -131.73
CA GLY A 945 6.16 -101.13 -130.77
C GLY A 945 7.07 -100.15 -130.01
N LYS A 946 6.56 -99.56 -128.92
CA LYS A 946 7.28 -98.62 -128.03
C LYS A 946 6.75 -98.72 -126.60
N ALA A 947 7.63 -98.60 -125.61
CA ALA A 947 7.26 -98.55 -124.20
C ALA A 947 8.10 -97.53 -123.42
N THR A 948 7.52 -97.01 -122.33
CA THR A 948 8.14 -96.02 -121.44
C THR A 948 8.01 -96.46 -119.98
N VAL A 949 9.08 -96.32 -119.22
CA VAL A 949 9.16 -96.52 -117.78
C VAL A 949 9.21 -95.18 -117.07
N THR A 950 8.45 -95.03 -115.99
CA THR A 950 8.47 -93.87 -115.09
C THR A 950 8.73 -94.33 -113.65
N VAL A 951 9.75 -93.76 -113.00
CA VAL A 951 10.03 -93.89 -111.57
C VAL A 951 9.64 -92.60 -110.88
N THR A 952 8.71 -92.70 -109.94
CA THR A 952 8.09 -91.58 -109.23
C THR A 952 8.62 -91.52 -107.80
N VAL A 953 8.73 -90.32 -107.24
CA VAL A 953 9.13 -90.05 -105.84
C VAL A 953 7.98 -89.35 -105.10
N PRO A 954 7.97 -89.31 -103.76
CA PRO A 954 7.00 -88.50 -103.01
C PRO A 954 7.05 -87.02 -103.42
N LYS A 955 5.88 -86.37 -103.48
CA LYS A 955 5.73 -84.97 -103.94
C LYS A 955 6.58 -84.02 -103.10
N GLY A 956 7.24 -83.05 -103.75
CA GLY A 956 8.06 -82.03 -103.09
C GLY A 956 9.50 -82.45 -102.78
N LEU A 957 9.91 -83.65 -103.17
CA LEU A 957 11.29 -84.12 -103.07
C LEU A 957 11.97 -84.17 -104.44
N ALA A 958 13.30 -84.19 -104.46
CA ALA A 958 14.08 -84.23 -105.70
C ALA A 958 13.70 -85.45 -106.57
N THR A 959 13.56 -85.30 -107.89
CA THR A 959 13.15 -86.39 -108.80
C THR A 959 14.12 -87.57 -108.77
N ALA A 960 13.62 -88.81 -108.94
CA ALA A 960 14.47 -90.00 -108.98
C ALA A 960 15.44 -89.98 -110.18
N THR A 961 16.71 -90.21 -109.90
CA THR A 961 17.81 -90.37 -110.86
C THR A 961 18.28 -91.83 -110.90
N GLY A 962 19.14 -92.24 -111.82
CA GLY A 962 19.69 -93.61 -111.85
C GLY A 962 19.22 -94.43 -113.05
N LYS A 963 19.15 -95.76 -112.92
CA LYS A 963 18.93 -96.69 -114.06
C LYS A 963 17.74 -97.62 -113.84
N VAL A 964 17.08 -98.04 -114.93
CA VAL A 964 16.02 -99.06 -114.97
C VAL A 964 16.41 -100.20 -115.91
N LYS A 965 16.20 -101.45 -115.48
CA LYS A 965 16.48 -102.67 -116.25
C LYS A 965 15.17 -103.27 -116.75
N VAL A 966 15.06 -103.57 -118.05
CA VAL A 966 13.83 -103.98 -118.76
C VAL A 966 14.02 -105.35 -119.44
N THR A 967 13.04 -106.25 -119.35
CA THR A 967 13.07 -107.62 -119.88
C THR A 967 11.79 -107.95 -120.66
N LEU A 968 11.89 -108.44 -121.90
CA LEU A 968 10.79 -108.94 -122.74
C LEU A 968 10.75 -110.48 -122.74
N SER A 969 9.57 -111.11 -122.66
CA SER A 969 9.46 -112.58 -122.81
C SER A 969 8.10 -113.12 -123.31
N SER A 970 8.11 -114.23 -124.06
CA SER A 970 6.92 -115.05 -124.39
C SER A 970 7.33 -116.50 -124.61
N GLY A 971 6.78 -117.43 -123.82
CA GLY A 971 7.28 -118.80 -123.77
C GLY A 971 8.79 -118.84 -123.46
N SER A 972 9.56 -119.51 -124.32
CA SER A 972 11.04 -119.61 -124.25
C SER A 972 11.77 -118.40 -124.83
N LEU A 973 11.09 -117.48 -125.51
CA LEU A 973 11.72 -116.29 -126.09
C LEU A 973 11.89 -115.21 -125.02
N LYS A 974 13.10 -114.65 -124.89
CA LYS A 974 13.43 -113.62 -123.89
C LYS A 974 14.53 -112.66 -124.37
N ALA A 975 14.42 -111.38 -124.05
CA ALA A 975 15.46 -110.34 -124.27
C ALA A 975 15.51 -109.38 -123.07
N THR A 976 16.65 -108.74 -122.78
CA THR A 976 16.79 -107.79 -121.65
C THR A 976 17.78 -106.68 -121.97
N GLU A 977 17.44 -105.45 -121.59
CA GLU A 977 18.26 -104.24 -121.75
C GLU A 977 18.13 -103.30 -120.55
N THR A 978 19.01 -102.30 -120.43
CA THR A 978 19.01 -101.33 -119.32
C THR A 978 19.03 -99.90 -119.86
N PHE A 979 18.26 -99.01 -119.23
CA PHE A 979 18.07 -97.64 -119.65
C PHE A 979 18.28 -96.68 -118.47
N THR A 980 18.96 -95.56 -118.72
CA THR A 980 19.14 -94.50 -117.72
C THR A 980 17.89 -93.62 -117.63
N LEU A 981 17.48 -93.29 -116.41
CA LEU A 981 16.39 -92.34 -116.17
C LEU A 981 16.87 -90.92 -116.46
N LYS A 982 16.11 -90.20 -117.29
CA LYS A 982 16.16 -88.75 -117.40
C LYS A 982 14.85 -88.19 -116.88
N SER A 983 14.92 -87.34 -115.86
CA SER A 983 13.74 -86.76 -115.19
C SER A 983 12.72 -87.82 -114.74
N GLY A 984 13.22 -88.89 -114.11
CA GLY A 984 12.39 -90.00 -113.64
C GLY A 984 11.81 -90.90 -114.73
N LYS A 985 12.15 -90.73 -116.03
CA LYS A 985 11.60 -91.54 -117.13
C LYS A 985 12.68 -92.16 -118.03
N ALA A 986 12.37 -93.30 -118.63
CA ALA A 986 13.17 -93.96 -119.67
C ALA A 986 12.25 -94.53 -120.76
N THR A 987 12.57 -94.37 -122.05
CA THR A 987 11.72 -94.81 -123.18
C THR A 987 12.53 -95.69 -124.14
N PHE A 988 11.93 -96.77 -124.63
CA PHE A 988 12.59 -97.76 -125.50
C PHE A 988 11.63 -98.32 -126.55
N THR A 989 12.16 -98.75 -127.69
CA THR A 989 11.43 -99.38 -128.79
C THR A 989 11.26 -100.88 -128.54
N LEU A 990 10.09 -101.40 -128.88
CA LEU A 990 9.80 -102.84 -128.82
C LEU A 990 10.00 -103.44 -130.21
N PRO A 991 10.66 -104.61 -130.33
CA PRO A 991 10.82 -105.29 -131.62
C PRO A 991 9.47 -105.78 -132.16
N LYS A 992 9.43 -106.19 -133.44
CA LYS A 992 8.29 -106.94 -134.01
C LYS A 992 8.16 -108.28 -133.28
N LEU A 993 6.94 -108.71 -132.96
CA LEU A 993 6.71 -109.88 -132.11
C LEU A 993 5.74 -110.88 -132.79
N PRO A 994 6.01 -112.19 -132.73
CA PRO A 994 5.06 -113.23 -133.13
C PRO A 994 3.72 -113.15 -132.38
N LYS A 995 2.66 -113.71 -132.99
CA LYS A 995 1.32 -113.79 -132.39
C LYS A 995 1.41 -114.54 -131.04
N GLY A 996 0.80 -113.96 -130.01
CA GLY A 996 0.84 -114.51 -128.65
C GLY A 996 1.00 -113.43 -127.59
N THR A 997 1.08 -113.85 -126.33
CA THR A 997 1.17 -112.95 -125.18
C THR A 997 2.61 -112.79 -124.71
N TRP A 998 3.11 -111.55 -124.69
CA TRP A 998 4.45 -111.15 -124.26
C TRP A 998 4.42 -110.40 -122.93
N LYS A 999 5.47 -110.52 -122.11
CA LYS A 999 5.65 -109.79 -120.84
C LYS A 999 6.80 -108.79 -120.97
N VAL A 1000 6.66 -107.60 -120.39
CA VAL A 1000 7.69 -106.56 -120.22
C VAL A 1000 7.90 -106.32 -118.72
N THR A 1001 9.03 -106.78 -118.17
CA THR A 1001 9.40 -106.65 -116.75
C THR A 1001 10.45 -105.55 -116.55
N VAL A 1002 10.30 -104.67 -115.54
CA VAL A 1002 11.15 -103.50 -115.30
C VAL A 1002 11.52 -103.30 -113.84
N LYS A 1003 12.83 -103.17 -113.53
CA LYS A 1003 13.38 -102.93 -112.18
C LYS A 1003 14.16 -101.61 -112.09
N TYR A 1004 13.96 -100.81 -111.04
CA TYR A 1004 14.76 -99.60 -110.78
C TYR A 1004 15.92 -99.87 -109.80
N VAL A 1005 17.13 -99.39 -110.14
CA VAL A 1005 18.38 -99.82 -109.49
C VAL A 1005 18.80 -98.92 -108.32
N GLY A 1006 18.20 -97.73 -108.14
CA GLY A 1006 18.51 -96.81 -107.03
C GLY A 1006 19.48 -95.67 -107.38
N SER A 1007 19.77 -94.80 -106.39
CA SER A 1007 20.58 -93.57 -106.45
C SER A 1007 21.18 -93.18 -105.07
N THR A 1008 21.93 -92.07 -104.97
CA THR A 1008 22.47 -91.53 -103.71
C THR A 1008 21.41 -90.95 -102.77
N THR A 1009 20.25 -90.55 -103.27
CA THR A 1009 19.15 -89.98 -102.49
C THR A 1009 18.06 -91.01 -102.19
N TYR A 1010 17.82 -91.93 -103.13
CA TYR A 1010 16.78 -92.94 -103.05
C TYR A 1010 17.32 -94.36 -103.26
N ALA A 1011 16.89 -95.29 -102.41
CA ALA A 1011 17.18 -96.71 -102.53
C ALA A 1011 16.56 -97.36 -103.79
N ALA A 1012 17.08 -98.53 -104.18
CA ALA A 1012 16.58 -99.36 -105.29
C ALA A 1012 15.12 -99.82 -105.08
N ALA A 1013 14.40 -100.16 -106.17
CA ALA A 1013 13.01 -100.62 -106.10
C ALA A 1013 12.77 -101.95 -106.85
N SER A 1014 11.73 -102.66 -106.41
CA SER A 1014 11.31 -103.96 -106.93
C SER A 1014 10.92 -103.92 -108.42
N ALA A 1015 11.03 -105.07 -109.10
CA ALA A 1015 10.67 -105.20 -110.51
C ALA A 1015 9.14 -105.22 -110.73
N THR A 1016 8.65 -104.70 -111.86
CA THR A 1016 7.24 -104.61 -112.25
C THR A 1016 7.00 -105.21 -113.63
N THR A 1017 5.92 -105.94 -113.90
CA THR A 1017 5.71 -106.63 -115.19
C THR A 1017 4.38 -106.25 -115.85
N VAL A 1018 4.38 -106.03 -117.17
CA VAL A 1018 3.18 -105.73 -117.98
C VAL A 1018 3.05 -106.74 -119.10
N LYS A 1019 1.83 -107.21 -119.40
CA LYS A 1019 1.56 -108.13 -120.52
C LYS A 1019 1.14 -107.37 -121.78
N ILE A 1020 1.45 -107.91 -122.96
CA ILE A 1020 1.11 -107.41 -124.28
C ILE A 1020 0.56 -108.58 -125.10
N GLU A 1021 -0.60 -108.45 -125.71
CA GLU A 1021 -1.13 -109.45 -126.65
C GLU A 1021 -0.88 -109.01 -128.09
N VAL A 1022 -0.37 -109.94 -128.91
CA VAL A 1022 -0.16 -109.75 -130.34
C VAL A 1022 -1.19 -110.57 -131.11
N LYS A 1023 -2.10 -109.92 -131.84
CA LYS A 1023 -3.33 -110.55 -132.40
C LYS A 1023 -3.31 -110.81 -133.91
N LYS A 1024 -2.50 -110.11 -134.70
CA LYS A 1024 -2.31 -110.36 -136.14
C LYS A 1024 -0.85 -110.17 -136.53
#